data_AF-I4M6F6-F1
#
_entry.id   AF-I4M6F6-F1
#
_cell.length_a   1.000
_cell.length_b   1.000
_cell.length_c   1.000
_cell.angle_alpha   90.00
_cell.angle_beta   90.00
_cell.angle_gamma   90.00
#
_symmetry.space_group_name_H-M   'P 1'
#
loop_
_entity.id
_entity.type
_entity.pdbx_description
1 polymer ?
#
loop_
_entity_poly.entity_id
_entity_poly.type
_entity_poly.pdbx_seq_one_letter_code
_entity_poly.pdbx_strand_id
1 'polypeptide(L)'
;KSDSTTYGITTVSVNNNDYVSAEFKNGDTVLFTVPADKLYKKKATPEPAPKPGEKSKLDKMKEKAKEMIERNPNLTPEQKKEFESKIDQAQTPDVIKTILKNAADKGKENQNDPSKKQTITDNKNGGNAKKEKEKEQKKEEDKKQKEQKNKELEDKKKKASYEIDNLNNLTTDEKKKLKEQINGKGTTEDPNGATTPEEVQKILDDAKNLNEAHEMVKVGELPFLDHGTGKDEDKALNDILGSKSAKDSVLTTLEEKIKDGSTATAEEIKNALDAAKRQNKINKTNAKAAANAKLNALEQEITSAESALTDAQKTDDVKAKISAAKEAITKAKNTVNSATKPSQIKDALNIDATIKDAKDAINTQVSNAQKNNVKDPSQTQNGQLDDEKKKQIERINNSNLSKDEKEKAIEDIKAATKSGDPTAIADRALKAQKIKDALEAIGKLEHLNDAQKKAYEDIINTTDAHNIKDDDGKDTGKDDIDNALANATATDTAMARLEELKKKANEFKDKADGKYSKLTNSDDDQNKKKAFDGYLKDATKLTTADQGDAKNADQVNDLYKDLLNAMQAIDDKVKGAGVSTDALQAEVDKDSKLKPTPADPNDSTKLATPGDPLYTTASKEKKEAFDKALSDAEAALKTANDDNANDKKPGTTPRTPEQEAKAQKAVDDALQKLEEARKALDGVNTKLLEQQIAKDADIKANVKYTNADTDKKQTYDDALAAAKKLITDLTTPSAAGASTPQYGDITLNTKENKQKALDAALKKLQDAAEALNGRAPEPTPTPTPADVDKTDLAAEIALDSNIGRRMSYTVSPSDKQLAYDRALSKARAVYADPSATQDDVNAAVEALRAAARALSGYGSVDNDVNPLPSPLPTPVPGGHEGDSSHGFGVNDNAPTTVDKGELNVQIDSAESDSQPGNAGNGNAGNAGNANAGNTNSGNTNDANANNANGANSAAVNAAVENSPAVKQADAQVSKAQAALDAALAEAKKVAADPNATQAQVDAAAQKLSAARKALASAKAHAAEVRASVRAQVLKSGVSKLSKTGSNVSVFGLLAAVAAAGAAFFVAKRRGTSRHSNN
;
A
#
# COMPACT_ATOMS: atom_id res chain seq x y z
N LYS A 1 -10.08 -58.40 -44.09
CA LYS A 1 -10.92 -59.44 -43.45
C LYS A 1 -9.96 -60.45 -42.82
N SER A 2 -9.92 -60.68 -41.52
CA SER A 2 -11.05 -60.73 -40.59
C SER A 2 -10.84 -59.83 -39.37
N ASP A 3 -11.87 -59.07 -39.03
CA ASP A 3 -12.09 -58.61 -37.66
C ASP A 3 -12.33 -59.84 -36.78
N SER A 4 -11.56 -59.98 -35.71
CA SER A 4 -12.02 -60.63 -34.48
C SER A 4 -11.04 -60.30 -33.34
N THR A 5 -11.44 -59.36 -32.49
CA THR A 5 -10.89 -59.16 -31.16
C THR A 5 -11.34 -60.32 -30.28
N THR A 6 -10.40 -61.05 -29.69
CA THR A 6 -10.69 -62.12 -28.70
C THR A 6 -9.94 -61.80 -27.42
N TYR A 7 -10.68 -61.53 -26.35
CA TYR A 7 -10.16 -61.31 -25.00
C TYR A 7 -9.76 -62.67 -24.36
N GLY A 8 -8.48 -62.86 -24.03
CA GLY A 8 -7.93 -64.10 -23.46
C GLY A 8 -7.71 -64.05 -21.94
N ILE A 9 -7.25 -65.17 -21.37
CA ILE A 9 -6.92 -65.30 -19.94
C ILE A 9 -5.80 -64.30 -19.60
N THR A 10 -6.07 -63.37 -18.69
CA THR A 10 -5.07 -62.38 -18.22
C THR A 10 -4.33 -62.85 -16.97
N THR A 11 -4.95 -63.72 -16.17
CA THR A 11 -4.41 -64.08 -14.85
C THR A 11 -4.72 -65.53 -14.49
N VAL A 12 -3.76 -66.23 -13.88
CA VAL A 12 -3.99 -67.56 -13.28
C VAL A 12 -3.59 -67.49 -11.81
N SER A 13 -4.50 -67.86 -10.91
CA SER A 13 -4.26 -67.85 -9.47
C SER A 13 -4.75 -69.13 -8.82
N VAL A 14 -4.13 -69.53 -7.71
CA VAL A 14 -4.66 -70.63 -6.89
C VAL A 14 -6.01 -70.20 -6.29
N ASN A 15 -6.99 -71.09 -6.28
CA ASN A 15 -8.31 -70.81 -5.72
C ASN A 15 -8.19 -70.60 -4.21
N ASN A 16 -8.61 -69.45 -3.70
CA ASN A 16 -8.48 -69.10 -2.28
C ASN A 16 -9.43 -69.90 -1.37
N ASN A 17 -10.39 -70.66 -1.91
CA ASN A 17 -11.31 -71.45 -1.10
C ASN A 17 -10.76 -72.84 -0.76
N ASP A 18 -10.02 -73.48 -1.68
CA ASP A 18 -9.44 -74.82 -1.46
C ASP A 18 -7.91 -74.85 -1.44
N TYR A 19 -7.26 -73.76 -1.86
CA TYR A 19 -5.81 -73.58 -1.96
C TYR A 19 -5.07 -74.64 -2.81
N VAL A 20 -5.79 -75.42 -3.61
CA VAL A 20 -5.21 -76.54 -4.38
C VAL A 20 -5.67 -76.59 -5.84
N SER A 21 -6.80 -75.99 -6.20
CA SER A 21 -7.22 -75.80 -7.59
C SER A 21 -6.73 -74.46 -8.16
N ALA A 22 -6.69 -74.30 -9.49
CA ALA A 22 -6.19 -73.09 -10.14
C ALA A 22 -7.29 -72.42 -10.99
N GLU A 23 -7.59 -71.16 -10.71
CA GLU A 23 -8.55 -70.32 -11.44
C GLU A 23 -7.85 -69.56 -12.58
N PHE A 24 -8.41 -69.66 -13.79
CA PHE A 24 -7.96 -68.95 -14.98
C PHE A 24 -8.96 -67.82 -15.27
N LYS A 25 -8.51 -66.57 -15.20
CA LYS A 25 -9.34 -65.36 -15.17
C LYS A 25 -9.02 -64.41 -16.32
N ASN A 26 -10.00 -63.61 -16.71
CA ASN A 26 -9.81 -62.42 -17.53
C ASN A 26 -10.38 -61.21 -16.76
N GLY A 27 -9.50 -60.34 -16.29
CA GLY A 27 -9.81 -59.41 -15.20
C GLY A 27 -10.20 -60.16 -13.94
N ASP A 28 -11.25 -59.69 -13.27
CA ASP A 28 -11.78 -60.30 -12.04
C ASP A 28 -12.72 -61.49 -12.31
N THR A 29 -13.08 -61.73 -13.57
CA THR A 29 -14.00 -62.81 -13.93
C THR A 29 -13.24 -64.12 -14.10
N VAL A 30 -13.62 -65.15 -13.33
CA VAL A 30 -13.10 -66.51 -13.50
C VAL A 30 -13.72 -67.11 -14.76
N LEU A 31 -12.89 -67.42 -15.76
CA LEU A 31 -13.34 -68.05 -17.00
C LEU A 31 -13.53 -69.55 -16.80
N PHE A 32 -12.61 -70.20 -16.07
CA PHE A 32 -12.74 -71.58 -15.59
C PHE A 32 -11.74 -71.88 -14.47
N THR A 33 -12.01 -72.93 -13.71
CA THR A 33 -11.13 -73.44 -12.64
C THR A 33 -10.69 -74.85 -12.98
N VAL A 34 -9.39 -75.12 -12.84
CA VAL A 34 -8.78 -76.44 -13.03
C VAL A 34 -8.62 -77.11 -11.65
N PRO A 35 -9.33 -78.22 -11.38
CA PRO A 35 -9.25 -78.96 -10.12
C PRO A 35 -7.85 -79.52 -9.82
N ALA A 36 -7.53 -79.65 -8.53
CA ALA A 36 -6.22 -80.09 -8.03
C ALA A 36 -5.76 -81.48 -8.53
N ASP A 37 -6.70 -82.37 -8.85
CA ASP A 37 -6.49 -83.71 -9.38
C ASP A 37 -6.22 -83.72 -10.89
N LYS A 38 -6.52 -82.62 -11.60
CA LYS A 38 -6.23 -82.40 -13.02
C LYS A 38 -4.92 -81.64 -13.26
N LEU A 39 -4.32 -81.09 -12.21
CA LEU A 39 -2.98 -80.53 -12.25
C LEU A 39 -1.95 -81.68 -12.27
N TYR A 40 -1.11 -81.75 -13.30
CA TYR A 40 -0.18 -82.86 -13.50
C TYR A 40 0.84 -82.97 -12.35
N LYS A 41 0.76 -84.09 -11.61
CA LYS A 41 1.69 -84.51 -10.55
C LYS A 41 2.67 -85.56 -11.12
N LYS A 42 3.97 -85.40 -10.94
CA LYS A 42 4.99 -86.42 -11.30
C LYS A 42 5.99 -86.57 -10.14
N LYS A 43 5.80 -87.54 -9.24
CA LYS A 43 6.20 -88.97 -9.18
C LYS A 43 7.55 -89.17 -8.46
N ALA A 44 7.48 -89.79 -7.27
CA ALA A 44 8.54 -89.93 -6.28
C ALA A 44 9.52 -91.09 -6.57
N THR A 45 10.81 -90.78 -6.45
CA THR A 45 11.99 -91.65 -6.25
C THR A 45 13.09 -90.76 -5.61
N PRO A 46 14.13 -91.37 -5.03
CA PRO A 46 14.44 -91.44 -3.59
C PRO A 46 14.59 -90.08 -2.87
N GLU A 47 14.41 -90.09 -1.54
CA GLU A 47 14.55 -88.92 -0.65
C GLU A 47 15.84 -88.15 -0.97
N PRO A 48 15.76 -86.97 -1.60
CA PRO A 48 16.93 -86.16 -1.86
C PRO A 48 17.53 -85.79 -0.52
N ALA A 49 18.85 -85.91 -0.42
CA ALA A 49 19.60 -85.26 0.65
C ALA A 49 19.04 -83.84 0.81
N PRO A 50 18.76 -83.40 2.05
CA PRO A 50 18.17 -82.10 2.26
C PRO A 50 18.92 -81.06 1.43
N LYS A 51 18.18 -80.20 0.72
CA LYS A 51 18.78 -79.07 0.01
C LYS A 51 19.70 -78.35 1.00
N PRO A 52 20.86 -77.83 0.58
CA PRO A 52 21.79 -77.14 1.49
C PRO A 52 21.02 -76.14 2.38
N GLY A 53 20.94 -76.45 3.68
CA GLY A 53 20.17 -75.66 4.65
C GLY A 53 18.84 -76.27 5.16
N GLU A 54 18.35 -77.40 4.63
CA GLU A 54 17.12 -78.04 5.12
C GLU A 54 17.42 -79.11 6.18
N LYS A 55 16.80 -79.05 7.36
CA LYS A 55 17.12 -79.97 8.46
C LYS A 55 16.50 -81.36 8.24
N SER A 56 17.23 -82.44 8.53
CA SER A 56 16.71 -83.82 8.41
C SER A 56 15.52 -84.03 9.35
N LYS A 57 14.70 -85.08 9.13
CA LYS A 57 13.59 -85.42 10.06
C LYS A 57 14.10 -85.65 11.49
N LEU A 58 15.29 -86.23 11.65
CA LEU A 58 15.92 -86.41 12.96
C LEU A 58 16.33 -85.05 13.56
N ASP A 59 16.91 -84.15 12.77
CA ASP A 59 17.30 -82.81 13.24
C ASP A 59 16.07 -81.97 13.63
N LYS A 60 14.98 -82.07 12.87
CA LYS A 60 13.69 -81.46 13.22
C LYS A 60 13.12 -82.05 14.52
N MET A 61 13.29 -83.36 14.75
CA MET A 61 12.92 -84.00 16.03
C MET A 61 13.82 -83.55 17.18
N LYS A 62 15.12 -83.37 16.95
CA LYS A 62 16.05 -82.82 17.95
C LYS A 62 15.67 -81.40 18.34
N GLU A 63 15.40 -80.52 17.38
CA GLU A 63 14.93 -79.16 17.67
C GLU A 63 13.65 -79.14 18.50
N LYS A 64 12.63 -79.90 18.09
CA LYS A 64 11.38 -79.99 18.86
C LYS A 64 11.59 -80.57 20.26
N ALA A 65 12.48 -81.55 20.41
CA ALA A 65 12.79 -82.15 21.69
C ALA A 65 13.52 -81.17 22.62
N LYS A 66 14.51 -80.42 22.12
CA LYS A 66 15.15 -79.34 22.89
C LYS A 66 14.16 -78.29 23.32
N GLU A 67 13.27 -77.88 22.43
CA GLU A 67 12.16 -76.97 22.76
C GLU A 67 11.24 -77.49 23.87
N MET A 68 11.02 -78.80 23.97
CA MET A 68 10.26 -79.41 25.07
C MET A 68 11.04 -79.42 26.39
N ILE A 69 12.35 -79.67 26.34
CA ILE A 69 13.25 -79.59 27.51
C ILE A 69 13.28 -78.15 28.03
N GLU A 70 13.47 -77.18 27.14
CA GLU A 70 13.57 -75.76 27.47
C GLU A 70 12.27 -75.23 28.08
N ARG A 71 11.11 -75.73 27.63
CA ARG A 71 9.79 -75.37 28.19
C ARG A 71 9.44 -76.10 29.49
N ASN A 72 10.20 -77.09 29.94
CA ASN A 72 9.88 -77.79 31.19
C ASN A 72 10.20 -76.88 32.40
N PRO A 73 9.19 -76.42 33.16
CA PRO A 73 9.40 -75.46 34.24
C PRO A 73 10.04 -76.07 35.47
N ASN A 74 10.07 -77.42 35.59
CA ASN A 74 10.54 -78.12 36.78
C ASN A 74 11.99 -78.60 36.66
N LEU A 75 12.71 -78.21 35.60
CA LEU A 75 14.13 -78.47 35.41
C LEU A 75 14.95 -77.21 35.68
N THR A 76 16.15 -77.35 36.26
CA THR A 76 17.10 -76.23 36.43
C THR A 76 17.82 -75.91 35.11
N PRO A 77 18.40 -74.71 34.94
CA PRO A 77 19.11 -74.33 33.71
C PRO A 77 20.25 -75.30 33.34
N GLU A 78 20.99 -75.80 34.32
CA GLU A 78 22.09 -76.75 34.11
C GLU A 78 21.56 -78.10 33.61
N GLN A 79 20.43 -78.56 34.17
CA GLN A 79 19.78 -79.78 33.74
C GLN A 79 19.20 -79.66 32.32
N LYS A 80 18.63 -78.51 31.97
CA LYS A 80 18.15 -78.24 30.60
C LYS A 80 19.30 -78.37 29.62
N LYS A 81 20.43 -77.69 29.89
CA LYS A 81 21.63 -77.75 29.06
C LYS A 81 22.19 -79.17 28.92
N GLU A 82 22.16 -79.95 30.01
CA GLU A 82 22.58 -81.36 29.99
C GLU A 82 21.68 -82.21 29.09
N PHE A 83 20.35 -82.08 29.23
CA PHE A 83 19.40 -82.83 28.40
C PHE A 83 19.44 -82.40 26.92
N GLU A 84 19.60 -81.10 26.62
CA GLU A 84 19.75 -80.63 25.25
C GLU A 84 21.02 -81.18 24.58
N SER A 85 22.13 -81.25 25.31
CA SER A 85 23.37 -81.88 24.82
C SER A 85 23.17 -83.37 24.54
N LYS A 86 22.42 -84.08 25.39
CA LYS A 86 22.03 -85.48 25.12
C LYS A 86 21.15 -85.60 23.88
N ILE A 87 20.22 -84.65 23.64
CA ILE A 87 19.41 -84.60 22.42
C ILE A 87 20.29 -84.40 21.18
N ASP A 88 21.31 -83.55 21.23
CA ASP A 88 22.25 -83.38 20.12
C ASP A 88 22.99 -84.66 19.75
N GLN A 89 23.39 -85.43 20.77
CA GLN A 89 24.12 -86.68 20.60
C GLN A 89 23.23 -87.85 20.18
N ALA A 90 21.90 -87.74 20.30
CA ALA A 90 20.97 -88.80 19.98
C ALA A 90 21.03 -89.17 18.49
N GLN A 91 21.26 -90.44 18.19
CA GLN A 91 21.39 -90.92 16.80
C GLN A 91 20.07 -91.41 16.21
N THR A 92 19.04 -91.63 17.03
CA THR A 92 17.74 -92.13 16.58
C THR A 92 16.56 -91.44 17.29
N PRO A 93 15.36 -91.43 16.68
CA PRO A 93 14.15 -90.87 17.31
C PRO A 93 13.79 -91.50 18.66
N ASP A 94 14.06 -92.79 18.87
CA ASP A 94 13.70 -93.47 20.12
C ASP A 94 14.66 -93.12 21.27
N VAL A 95 15.92 -92.80 20.96
CA VAL A 95 16.84 -92.22 21.94
C VAL A 95 16.35 -90.84 22.36
N ILE A 96 15.89 -90.02 21.41
CA ILE A 96 15.29 -88.69 21.69
C ILE A 96 14.09 -88.82 22.63
N LYS A 97 13.16 -89.75 22.36
CA LYS A 97 12.01 -90.00 23.24
C LYS A 97 12.43 -90.45 24.65
N THR A 98 13.45 -91.30 24.74
CA THR A 98 13.98 -91.78 26.04
C THR A 98 14.56 -90.62 26.85
N ILE A 99 15.32 -89.72 26.20
CA ILE A 99 15.87 -88.52 26.85
C ILE A 99 14.75 -87.62 27.34
N LEU A 100 13.72 -87.38 26.52
CA LEU A 100 12.55 -86.59 26.91
C LEU A 100 11.81 -87.19 28.11
N LYS A 101 11.68 -88.52 28.16
CA LYS A 101 11.06 -89.22 29.31
C LYS A 101 11.90 -89.04 30.57
N ASN A 102 13.22 -89.25 30.49
CA ASN A 102 14.12 -89.07 31.63
C ASN A 102 14.09 -87.62 32.15
N ALA A 103 14.00 -86.63 31.25
CA ALA A 103 13.86 -85.24 31.62
C ALA A 103 12.51 -84.92 32.30
N ALA A 104 11.42 -85.53 31.82
CA ALA A 104 10.12 -85.39 32.45
C ALA A 104 10.11 -85.98 33.87
N ASP A 105 10.71 -87.16 34.06
CA ASP A 105 10.77 -87.82 35.37
C ASP A 105 11.71 -87.09 36.34
N LYS A 106 12.84 -86.54 35.85
CA LYS A 106 13.69 -85.67 36.66
C LYS A 106 12.98 -84.38 37.07
N GLY A 107 12.15 -83.83 36.19
CA GLY A 107 11.27 -82.71 36.51
C GLY A 107 10.29 -83.04 37.65
N LYS A 108 9.73 -84.26 37.69
CA LYS A 108 8.84 -84.69 38.78
C LYS A 108 9.59 -84.87 40.11
N GLU A 109 10.79 -85.45 40.10
CA GLU A 109 11.62 -85.54 41.31
C GLU A 109 11.91 -84.15 41.89
N ASN A 110 12.28 -83.19 41.03
CA ASN A 110 12.58 -81.83 41.45
C ASN A 110 11.37 -81.09 42.06
N GLN A 111 10.13 -81.47 41.71
CA GLN A 111 8.93 -80.86 42.31
C GLN A 111 8.75 -81.22 43.80
N ASN A 112 9.31 -82.35 44.23
CA ASN A 112 9.17 -82.84 45.60
C ASN A 112 10.41 -82.55 46.46
N ASP A 113 11.42 -81.86 45.93
CA ASP A 113 12.66 -81.47 46.63
C ASP A 113 12.54 -80.04 47.19
N PRO A 114 12.46 -79.85 48.52
CA PRO A 114 12.29 -78.53 49.13
C PRO A 114 13.45 -77.56 48.85
N SER A 115 14.66 -78.08 48.59
CA SER A 115 15.87 -77.26 48.40
C SER A 115 15.92 -76.57 47.03
N LYS A 116 15.12 -77.01 46.05
CA LYS A 116 15.08 -76.48 44.67
C LYS A 116 13.84 -75.63 44.38
N LYS A 117 12.96 -75.46 45.37
CA LYS A 117 11.66 -74.78 45.24
C LYS A 117 11.78 -73.32 44.81
N GLN A 118 12.83 -72.60 45.27
CA GLN A 118 13.07 -71.20 44.91
C GLN A 118 13.51 -71.06 43.44
N THR A 119 14.51 -71.82 43.00
CA THR A 119 15.06 -71.79 41.62
C THR A 119 14.04 -72.24 40.56
N ILE A 120 13.10 -73.12 40.92
CA ILE A 120 11.98 -73.54 40.06
C ILE A 120 10.92 -72.44 39.94
N THR A 121 10.72 -71.64 40.99
CA THR A 121 9.73 -70.54 40.99
C THR A 121 10.18 -69.39 40.07
N ASP A 122 11.47 -69.06 40.05
CA ASP A 122 12.03 -68.00 39.20
C ASP A 122 11.96 -68.34 37.70
N ASN A 123 11.86 -69.62 37.34
CA ASN A 123 11.88 -70.09 35.95
C ASN A 123 10.47 -70.27 35.33
N LYS A 124 9.39 -69.97 36.06
CA LYS A 124 8.01 -70.21 35.60
C LYS A 124 7.52 -69.27 34.48
N ASN A 125 8.23 -68.17 34.18
CA ASN A 125 7.85 -67.16 33.19
C ASN A 125 8.91 -66.79 32.10
N GLY A 126 10.01 -67.56 31.93
CA GLY A 126 10.87 -67.46 30.74
C GLY A 126 11.72 -66.18 30.55
N GLY A 127 12.23 -65.57 31.62
CA GLY A 127 12.90 -64.25 31.57
C GLY A 127 14.28 -64.15 30.91
N ASN A 128 15.09 -65.22 30.86
CA ASN A 128 16.49 -65.11 30.37
C ASN A 128 16.68 -65.40 28.87
N ALA A 129 15.88 -66.27 28.25
CA ALA A 129 16.04 -66.63 26.84
C ALA A 129 15.59 -65.53 25.85
N LYS A 130 14.75 -64.58 26.28
CA LYS A 130 14.28 -63.46 25.44
C LYS A 130 15.34 -62.37 25.24
N LYS A 131 16.22 -62.15 26.23
CA LYS A 131 17.20 -61.04 26.22
C LYS A 131 18.42 -61.28 25.33
N GLU A 132 18.77 -62.53 25.01
CA GLU A 132 19.92 -62.82 24.14
C GLU A 132 19.57 -62.75 22.65
N LYS A 133 18.38 -63.20 22.23
CA LYS A 133 17.92 -63.11 20.83
C LYS A 133 17.76 -61.67 20.33
N GLU A 134 17.33 -60.74 21.19
CA GLU A 134 17.15 -59.31 20.83
C GLU A 134 18.48 -58.57 20.60
N LYS A 135 19.60 -59.06 21.16
CA LYS A 135 20.93 -58.44 21.00
C LYS A 135 21.63 -58.82 19.69
N GLU A 136 21.42 -60.04 19.19
CA GLU A 136 22.03 -60.50 17.94
C GLU A 136 21.30 -59.98 16.70
N GLN A 137 19.97 -59.84 16.73
CA GLN A 137 19.21 -59.26 15.62
C GLN A 137 19.61 -57.81 15.30
N LYS A 138 19.90 -57.01 16.33
CA LYS A 138 20.26 -55.59 16.16
C LYS A 138 21.63 -55.38 15.48
N LYS A 139 22.59 -56.28 15.71
CA LYS A 139 23.93 -56.20 15.07
C LYS A 139 23.92 -56.56 13.59
N GLU A 140 23.07 -57.50 13.19
CA GLU A 140 22.96 -57.93 11.78
C GLU A 140 22.23 -56.88 10.92
N GLU A 141 21.25 -56.18 11.50
CA GLU A 141 20.54 -55.07 10.84
C GLU A 141 21.45 -53.85 10.60
N ASP A 142 22.29 -53.48 11.57
CA ASP A 142 23.21 -52.34 11.44
C ASP A 142 24.26 -52.56 10.33
N LYS A 143 24.76 -53.79 10.17
CA LYS A 143 25.73 -54.13 9.11
C LYS A 143 25.12 -54.04 7.71
N LYS A 144 23.89 -54.54 7.53
CA LYS A 144 23.17 -54.46 6.24
C LYS A 144 22.86 -53.03 5.85
N GLN A 145 22.49 -52.17 6.80
CA GLN A 145 22.26 -50.75 6.53
C GLN A 145 23.54 -50.03 6.08
N LYS A 146 24.71 -50.36 6.64
CA LYS A 146 25.99 -49.76 6.24
C LYS A 146 26.42 -50.17 4.83
N GLU A 147 26.27 -51.45 4.46
CA GLU A 147 26.54 -51.91 3.09
C GLU A 147 25.60 -51.28 2.06
N GLN A 148 24.32 -51.11 2.41
CA GLN A 148 23.33 -50.47 1.52
C GLN A 148 23.66 -49.00 1.27
N LYS A 149 24.05 -48.24 2.31
CA LYS A 149 24.46 -46.83 2.17
C LYS A 149 25.73 -46.65 1.32
N ASN A 150 26.72 -47.53 1.47
CA ASN A 150 27.92 -47.48 0.64
C ASN A 150 27.63 -47.77 -0.83
N LYS A 151 26.74 -48.73 -1.11
CA LYS A 151 26.33 -49.03 -2.49
C LYS A 151 25.59 -47.84 -3.13
N GLU A 152 24.69 -47.18 -2.37
CA GLU A 152 23.97 -46.00 -2.85
C GLU A 152 24.90 -44.83 -3.19
N LEU A 153 25.93 -44.61 -2.37
CA LEU A 153 26.96 -43.59 -2.64
C LEU A 153 27.67 -43.83 -3.97
N GLU A 154 28.16 -45.05 -4.20
CA GLU A 154 28.89 -45.41 -5.42
C GLU A 154 28.03 -45.32 -6.69
N ASP A 155 26.75 -45.70 -6.61
CA ASP A 155 25.81 -45.55 -7.72
C ASP A 155 25.56 -44.07 -8.04
N LYS A 156 25.45 -43.21 -7.02
CA LYS A 156 25.33 -41.75 -7.20
C LYS A 156 26.59 -41.13 -7.80
N LYS A 157 27.79 -41.54 -7.37
CA LYS A 157 29.08 -41.07 -7.95
C LYS A 157 29.17 -41.36 -9.46
N LYS A 158 28.81 -42.57 -9.87
CA LYS A 158 28.80 -42.97 -11.28
C LYS A 158 27.80 -42.14 -12.09
N LYS A 159 26.58 -41.97 -11.57
CA LYS A 159 25.54 -41.17 -12.22
C LYS A 159 25.96 -39.72 -12.39
N ALA A 160 26.49 -39.10 -11.33
CA ALA A 160 26.96 -37.72 -11.37
C ALA A 160 28.13 -37.53 -12.35
N SER A 161 29.06 -38.47 -12.39
CA SER A 161 30.17 -38.44 -13.36
C SER A 161 29.68 -38.50 -14.81
N TYR A 162 28.68 -39.35 -15.09
CA TYR A 162 28.03 -39.44 -16.41
C TYR A 162 27.28 -38.15 -16.78
N GLU A 163 26.56 -37.54 -15.83
CA GLU A 163 25.88 -36.27 -16.06
C GLU A 163 26.88 -35.14 -16.38
N ILE A 164 28.01 -35.07 -15.69
CA ILE A 164 29.07 -34.08 -15.96
C ILE A 164 29.66 -34.23 -17.37
N ASP A 165 29.82 -35.47 -17.85
CA ASP A 165 30.33 -35.70 -19.20
C ASP A 165 29.40 -35.12 -20.28
N ASN A 166 28.08 -35.09 -20.00
CA ASN A 166 27.06 -34.57 -20.90
C ASN A 166 26.84 -33.04 -20.82
N LEU A 167 27.58 -32.32 -19.96
CA LEU A 167 27.52 -30.86 -19.87
C LEU A 167 28.35 -30.21 -20.99
N ASN A 168 27.70 -29.62 -21.99
CA ASN A 168 28.36 -29.23 -23.25
C ASN A 168 29.15 -27.91 -23.20
N ASN A 169 28.92 -27.06 -22.20
CA ASN A 169 29.59 -25.77 -22.07
C ASN A 169 30.82 -25.83 -21.13
N LEU A 170 31.11 -26.99 -20.54
CA LEU A 170 32.30 -27.20 -19.73
C LEU A 170 33.48 -27.68 -20.58
N THR A 171 34.67 -27.15 -20.28
CA THR A 171 35.93 -27.63 -20.85
C THR A 171 36.27 -29.04 -20.35
N THR A 172 37.14 -29.74 -21.09
CA THR A 172 37.62 -31.08 -20.70
C THR A 172 38.31 -31.08 -19.34
N ASP A 173 39.05 -30.01 -19.02
CA ASP A 173 39.77 -29.88 -17.75
C ASP A 173 38.83 -29.61 -16.57
N GLU A 174 37.80 -28.79 -16.75
CA GLU A 174 36.75 -28.58 -15.74
C GLU A 174 36.01 -29.88 -15.44
N LYS A 175 35.57 -30.61 -16.48
CA LYS A 175 34.93 -31.92 -16.32
C LYS A 175 35.82 -32.89 -15.56
N LYS A 176 37.12 -32.91 -15.86
CA LYS A 176 38.09 -33.75 -15.18
C LYS A 176 38.21 -33.41 -13.69
N LYS A 177 38.39 -32.13 -13.34
CA LYS A 177 38.50 -31.67 -11.95
C LYS A 177 37.23 -31.99 -11.13
N LEU A 178 36.04 -31.78 -11.70
CA LEU A 178 34.77 -32.09 -11.05
C LEU A 178 34.61 -33.60 -10.80
N LYS A 179 35.01 -34.43 -11.76
CA LYS A 179 35.02 -35.91 -11.58
C LYS A 179 36.05 -36.38 -10.56
N GLU A 180 37.19 -35.71 -10.44
CA GLU A 180 38.18 -35.96 -9.39
C GLU A 180 37.61 -35.63 -8.00
N GLN A 181 36.82 -34.56 -7.86
CA GLN A 181 36.14 -34.25 -6.59
C GLN A 181 35.11 -35.31 -6.20
N ILE A 182 34.42 -35.92 -7.17
CA ILE A 182 33.43 -36.99 -6.92
C ILE A 182 34.11 -38.31 -6.56
N ASN A 183 35.10 -38.72 -7.35
CA ASN A 183 35.66 -40.08 -7.29
C ASN A 183 36.97 -40.19 -6.50
N GLY A 184 37.58 -39.06 -6.15
CA GLY A 184 38.92 -38.98 -5.57
C GLY A 184 40.00 -39.08 -6.63
N LYS A 185 41.23 -38.75 -6.23
CA LYS A 185 42.41 -38.81 -7.11
C LYS A 185 43.12 -40.17 -7.10
N GLY A 186 42.70 -41.08 -6.22
CA GLY A 186 43.35 -42.39 -6.02
C GLY A 186 44.74 -42.28 -5.41
N THR A 187 45.08 -41.12 -4.83
CA THR A 187 46.35 -40.85 -4.15
C THR A 187 46.21 -41.01 -2.63
N THR A 188 47.32 -41.26 -1.91
CA THR A 188 47.32 -41.46 -0.45
C THR A 188 46.74 -40.28 0.36
N GLU A 189 46.71 -39.08 -0.22
CA GLU A 189 46.19 -37.86 0.41
C GLU A 189 44.69 -37.61 0.17
N ASP A 190 44.08 -38.23 -0.85
CA ASP A 190 42.64 -38.13 -1.18
C ASP A 190 42.15 -39.40 -1.91
N PRO A 191 41.96 -40.52 -1.17
CA PRO A 191 41.71 -41.82 -1.77
C PRO A 191 40.26 -42.04 -2.22
N ASN A 192 39.28 -41.28 -1.71
CA ASN A 192 37.85 -41.63 -1.84
C ASN A 192 36.94 -40.52 -2.40
N GLY A 193 37.43 -39.28 -2.61
CA GLY A 193 36.60 -38.17 -3.08
C GLY A 193 35.39 -37.91 -2.16
N ALA A 194 34.25 -37.52 -2.74
CA ALA A 194 33.01 -37.31 -2.01
C ALA A 194 32.62 -38.55 -1.16
N THR A 195 32.32 -38.35 0.12
CA THR A 195 32.09 -39.41 1.10
C THR A 195 30.62 -39.62 1.43
N THR A 196 29.76 -38.73 0.96
CA THR A 196 28.30 -38.77 1.18
C THR A 196 27.53 -38.51 -0.11
N PRO A 197 26.31 -39.08 -0.25
CA PRO A 197 25.41 -38.78 -1.36
C PRO A 197 25.15 -37.28 -1.57
N GLU A 198 25.07 -36.54 -0.48
CA GLU A 198 24.81 -35.10 -0.46
C GLU A 198 26.00 -34.32 -1.04
N GLU A 199 27.24 -34.71 -0.73
CA GLU A 199 28.45 -34.13 -1.33
C GLU A 199 28.51 -34.40 -2.83
N VAL A 200 28.18 -35.61 -3.28
CA VAL A 200 28.12 -35.95 -4.72
C VAL A 200 27.08 -35.09 -5.44
N GLN A 201 25.90 -34.94 -4.84
CA GLN A 201 24.84 -34.09 -5.41
C GLN A 201 25.28 -32.62 -5.47
N LYS A 202 25.95 -32.13 -4.41
CA LYS A 202 26.46 -30.76 -4.39
C LYS A 202 27.47 -30.51 -5.52
N ILE A 203 28.43 -31.42 -5.74
CA ILE A 203 29.41 -31.27 -6.83
C ILE A 203 28.74 -31.30 -8.21
N LEU A 204 27.70 -32.14 -8.37
CA LEU A 204 26.92 -32.19 -9.61
C LEU A 204 26.13 -30.89 -9.85
N ASP A 205 25.54 -30.33 -8.81
CA ASP A 205 24.82 -29.05 -8.89
C ASP A 205 25.80 -27.91 -9.19
N ASP A 206 26.97 -27.91 -8.54
CA ASP A 206 28.07 -26.98 -8.81
C ASP A 206 28.54 -27.08 -10.28
N ALA A 207 28.66 -28.29 -10.84
CA ALA A 207 28.97 -28.52 -12.25
C ALA A 207 27.90 -27.97 -13.20
N LYS A 208 26.61 -28.18 -12.87
CA LYS A 208 25.48 -27.66 -13.65
C LYS A 208 25.45 -26.14 -13.66
N ASN A 209 25.69 -25.51 -12.50
CA ASN A 209 25.78 -24.06 -12.38
C ASN A 209 26.94 -23.48 -13.20
N LEU A 210 28.11 -24.12 -13.18
CA LEU A 210 29.25 -23.71 -14.00
C LEU A 210 28.94 -23.83 -15.51
N ASN A 211 28.28 -24.93 -15.91
CA ASN A 211 27.87 -25.13 -17.30
C ASN A 211 26.87 -24.07 -17.78
N GLU A 212 25.90 -23.72 -16.92
CA GLU A 212 24.92 -22.66 -17.21
C GLU A 212 25.61 -21.28 -17.24
N ALA A 213 26.55 -21.00 -16.35
CA ALA A 213 27.31 -19.75 -16.36
C ALA A 213 28.10 -19.55 -17.66
N HIS A 214 28.77 -20.60 -18.15
CA HIS A 214 29.46 -20.58 -19.45
C HIS A 214 28.51 -20.41 -20.64
N GLU A 215 27.25 -20.83 -20.50
CA GLU A 215 26.22 -20.56 -21.51
C GLU A 215 25.79 -19.10 -21.49
N MET A 216 25.47 -18.57 -20.31
CA MET A 216 24.83 -17.27 -20.13
C MET A 216 25.73 -16.07 -20.40
N VAL A 217 27.06 -16.24 -20.40
CA VAL A 217 27.99 -15.19 -20.84
C VAL A 217 28.08 -15.06 -22.36
N LYS A 218 27.52 -16.01 -23.12
CA LYS A 218 27.47 -15.91 -24.58
C LYS A 218 26.52 -14.78 -24.98
N VAL A 219 26.93 -13.99 -25.96
CA VAL A 219 26.16 -12.85 -26.47
C VAL A 219 24.77 -13.32 -26.91
N GLY A 220 23.73 -12.74 -26.30
CA GLY A 220 22.32 -12.97 -26.65
C GLY A 220 21.50 -13.78 -25.64
N GLU A 221 22.14 -14.49 -24.71
CA GLU A 221 21.44 -15.28 -23.67
C GLU A 221 20.86 -14.39 -22.55
N LEU A 222 21.57 -13.29 -22.22
CA LEU A 222 21.10 -12.26 -21.30
C LEU A 222 20.88 -10.93 -22.06
N PRO A 223 19.85 -10.83 -22.91
CA PRO A 223 19.73 -9.77 -23.90
C PRO A 223 19.52 -8.36 -23.33
N PHE A 224 19.23 -8.21 -22.03
CA PHE A 224 19.11 -6.92 -21.36
C PHE A 224 20.33 -6.57 -20.50
N LEU A 225 21.41 -7.34 -20.57
CA LEU A 225 22.73 -6.93 -20.10
C LEU A 225 23.54 -6.39 -21.28
N ASP A 226 24.25 -5.28 -21.07
CA ASP A 226 25.14 -4.75 -22.09
C ASP A 226 26.44 -5.57 -22.12
N HIS A 227 26.75 -6.18 -23.26
CA HIS A 227 27.95 -6.99 -23.47
C HIS A 227 29.15 -6.14 -23.90
N GLY A 228 28.97 -4.82 -24.04
CA GLY A 228 29.98 -3.85 -24.46
C GLY A 228 30.27 -3.88 -25.96
N THR A 229 29.40 -4.50 -26.77
CA THR A 229 29.62 -4.61 -28.22
C THR A 229 29.12 -3.40 -28.99
N GLY A 230 28.18 -2.63 -28.42
CA GLY A 230 27.53 -1.50 -29.05
C GLY A 230 26.71 -1.84 -30.31
N LYS A 231 26.38 -3.13 -30.52
CA LYS A 231 25.64 -3.65 -31.68
C LYS A 231 24.37 -4.38 -31.23
N ASP A 232 23.47 -4.66 -32.17
CA ASP A 232 22.28 -5.50 -31.98
C ASP A 232 21.48 -5.17 -30.70
N GLU A 233 21.37 -6.13 -29.77
CA GLU A 233 20.61 -5.97 -28.52
C GLU A 233 21.25 -4.95 -27.56
N ASP A 234 22.58 -4.87 -27.49
CA ASP A 234 23.28 -3.84 -26.70
C ASP A 234 22.90 -2.45 -27.22
N LYS A 235 22.91 -2.27 -28.55
CA LYS A 235 22.54 -0.99 -29.16
C LYS A 235 21.07 -0.65 -28.86
N ALA A 236 20.17 -1.60 -29.03
CA ALA A 236 18.75 -1.38 -28.79
C ALA A 236 18.47 -1.04 -27.31
N LEU A 237 19.11 -1.73 -26.37
CA LEU A 237 19.01 -1.44 -24.94
C LEU A 237 19.49 -0.02 -24.61
N ASN A 238 20.66 0.36 -25.12
CA ASN A 238 21.23 1.69 -24.92
C ASN A 238 20.37 2.81 -25.53
N ASP A 239 19.83 2.60 -26.73
CA ASP A 239 18.91 3.55 -27.38
C ASP A 239 17.61 3.75 -26.55
N ILE A 240 17.10 2.68 -25.92
CA ILE A 240 15.89 2.75 -25.07
C ILE A 240 16.16 3.51 -23.77
N LEU A 241 17.26 3.17 -23.09
CA LEU A 241 17.60 3.69 -21.77
C LEU A 241 18.34 5.04 -21.80
N GLY A 242 18.79 5.50 -22.97
CA GLY A 242 19.55 6.74 -23.12
C GLY A 242 20.98 6.64 -22.58
N SER A 243 21.56 5.44 -22.56
CA SER A 243 22.92 5.17 -22.07
C SER A 243 23.92 4.99 -23.22
N LYS A 244 25.22 5.12 -22.91
CA LYS A 244 26.31 4.73 -23.83
C LYS A 244 26.68 3.28 -23.58
N SER A 245 27.00 2.55 -24.65
CA SER A 245 27.36 1.14 -24.51
C SER A 245 28.62 0.96 -23.67
N ALA A 246 28.48 0.15 -22.62
CA ALA A 246 29.55 -0.22 -21.70
C ALA A 246 29.20 -1.58 -21.10
N LYS A 247 30.16 -2.52 -21.10
CA LYS A 247 29.93 -3.87 -20.57
C LYS A 247 29.45 -3.79 -19.12
N ASP A 248 28.36 -4.50 -18.81
CA ASP A 248 27.78 -4.49 -17.48
C ASP A 248 28.77 -5.06 -16.45
N SER A 249 28.89 -4.39 -15.30
CA SER A 249 29.77 -4.80 -14.21
C SER A 249 29.45 -6.19 -13.65
N VAL A 250 28.17 -6.61 -13.62
CA VAL A 250 27.81 -7.94 -13.11
C VAL A 250 28.15 -9.04 -14.13
N LEU A 251 28.03 -8.72 -15.42
CA LEU A 251 28.44 -9.61 -16.50
C LEU A 251 29.97 -9.76 -16.51
N THR A 252 30.69 -8.66 -16.32
CA THR A 252 32.15 -8.65 -16.15
C THR A 252 32.58 -9.52 -14.96
N THR A 253 31.89 -9.40 -13.84
CA THR A 253 32.16 -10.22 -12.64
C THR A 253 31.93 -11.71 -12.90
N LEU A 254 30.84 -12.06 -13.60
CA LEU A 254 30.55 -13.45 -13.97
C LEU A 254 31.64 -14.02 -14.90
N GLU A 255 32.00 -13.29 -15.96
CA GLU A 255 33.09 -13.64 -16.88
C GLU A 255 34.41 -13.87 -16.15
N GLU A 256 34.76 -12.99 -15.20
CA GLU A 256 35.99 -13.12 -14.41
C GLU A 256 36.01 -14.36 -13.51
N LYS A 257 34.84 -14.78 -12.99
CA LYS A 257 34.71 -15.92 -12.09
C LYS A 257 34.73 -17.27 -12.82
N ILE A 258 34.34 -17.31 -14.10
CA ILE A 258 34.33 -18.53 -14.93
C ILE A 258 35.50 -18.64 -15.91
N LYS A 259 36.38 -17.63 -15.98
CA LYS A 259 37.56 -17.68 -16.85
C LYS A 259 38.48 -18.87 -16.55
N ASP A 260 39.17 -19.36 -17.57
CA ASP A 260 40.15 -20.43 -17.43
C ASP A 260 41.19 -20.11 -16.34
N GLY A 261 41.39 -21.06 -15.42
CA GLY A 261 42.32 -20.90 -14.29
C GLY A 261 41.78 -20.11 -13.09
N SER A 262 40.50 -19.73 -13.10
CA SER A 262 39.82 -19.13 -11.93
C SER A 262 39.91 -20.03 -10.69
N THR A 263 40.15 -19.41 -9.52
CA THR A 263 40.08 -20.07 -8.21
C THR A 263 38.72 -19.87 -7.54
N ALA A 264 37.73 -19.33 -8.26
CA ALA A 264 36.41 -19.07 -7.72
C ALA A 264 35.75 -20.37 -7.25
N THR A 265 35.16 -20.33 -6.07
CA THR A 265 34.37 -21.42 -5.53
C THR A 265 33.06 -21.55 -6.30
N ALA A 266 32.47 -22.74 -6.32
CA ALA A 266 31.20 -22.96 -7.01
C ALA A 266 30.06 -22.08 -6.47
N GLU A 267 30.10 -21.76 -5.17
CA GLU A 267 29.16 -20.84 -4.54
C GLU A 267 29.34 -19.40 -5.06
N GLU A 268 30.58 -18.93 -5.23
CA GLU A 268 30.84 -17.62 -5.84
C GLU A 268 30.37 -17.53 -7.29
N ILE A 269 30.55 -18.61 -8.08
CA ILE A 269 30.09 -18.68 -9.47
C ILE A 269 28.57 -18.66 -9.54
N LYS A 270 27.91 -19.45 -8.68
CA LYS A 270 26.45 -19.44 -8.54
C LYS A 270 25.92 -18.05 -8.16
N ASN A 271 26.54 -17.41 -7.18
CA ASN A 271 26.14 -16.06 -6.76
C ASN A 271 26.32 -15.02 -7.87
N ALA A 272 27.41 -15.10 -8.64
CA ALA A 272 27.63 -14.22 -9.79
C ALA A 272 26.61 -14.48 -10.91
N LEU A 273 26.27 -15.75 -11.17
CA LEU A 273 25.25 -16.15 -12.14
C LEU A 273 23.87 -15.62 -11.75
N ASP A 274 23.49 -15.79 -10.49
CA ASP A 274 22.22 -15.29 -9.96
C ASP A 274 22.16 -13.75 -10.01
N ALA A 275 23.28 -13.07 -9.74
CA ALA A 275 23.39 -11.62 -9.88
C ALA A 275 23.20 -11.16 -11.35
N ALA A 276 23.80 -11.85 -12.31
CA ALA A 276 23.63 -11.55 -13.74
C ALA A 276 22.18 -11.79 -14.21
N LYS A 277 21.57 -12.93 -13.86
CA LYS A 277 20.15 -13.22 -14.14
C LYS A 277 19.23 -12.14 -13.56
N ARG A 278 19.50 -11.73 -12.31
CA ARG A 278 18.76 -10.68 -11.62
C ARG A 278 18.90 -9.33 -12.33
N GLN A 279 20.12 -8.92 -12.66
CA GLN A 279 20.36 -7.64 -13.33
C GLN A 279 19.72 -7.60 -14.73
N ASN A 280 19.78 -8.70 -15.48
CA ASN A 280 19.06 -8.85 -16.74
C ASN A 280 17.54 -8.63 -16.57
N LYS A 281 16.92 -9.19 -15.52
CA LYS A 281 15.51 -8.97 -15.18
C LYS A 281 15.22 -7.51 -14.82
N ILE A 282 16.10 -6.86 -14.06
CA ILE A 282 15.98 -5.44 -13.69
C ILE A 282 16.03 -4.56 -14.93
N ASN A 283 17.04 -4.76 -15.79
CA ASN A 283 17.22 -4.00 -17.02
C ASN A 283 16.04 -4.20 -17.98
N LYS A 284 15.49 -5.43 -18.07
CA LYS A 284 14.25 -5.71 -18.81
C LYS A 284 13.07 -4.88 -18.32
N THR A 285 12.86 -4.82 -17.00
CA THR A 285 11.80 -4.00 -16.40
C THR A 285 12.01 -2.52 -16.68
N ASN A 286 13.23 -2.02 -16.51
CA ASN A 286 13.57 -0.61 -16.75
C ASN A 286 13.38 -0.22 -18.21
N ALA A 287 13.80 -1.06 -19.16
CA ALA A 287 13.61 -0.82 -20.58
C ALA A 287 12.12 -0.75 -20.97
N LYS A 288 11.30 -1.65 -20.42
CA LYS A 288 9.83 -1.62 -20.62
C LYS A 288 9.19 -0.38 -20.01
N ALA A 289 9.59 -0.01 -18.79
CA ALA A 289 9.08 1.18 -18.12
C ALA A 289 9.43 2.46 -18.89
N ALA A 290 10.67 2.58 -19.37
CA ALA A 290 11.12 3.71 -20.19
C ALA A 290 10.35 3.80 -21.52
N ALA A 291 10.10 2.67 -22.19
CA ALA A 291 9.31 2.62 -23.41
C ALA A 291 7.84 3.00 -23.17
N ASN A 292 7.20 2.44 -22.12
CA ASN A 292 5.82 2.76 -21.77
C ASN A 292 5.65 4.23 -21.34
N ALA A 293 6.64 4.83 -20.67
CA ALA A 293 6.63 6.25 -20.36
C ALA A 293 6.60 7.13 -21.62
N LYS A 294 7.41 6.79 -22.64
CA LYS A 294 7.40 7.47 -23.95
C LYS A 294 6.04 7.32 -24.64
N LEU A 295 5.47 6.11 -24.66
CA LEU A 295 4.16 5.85 -25.26
C LEU A 295 3.00 6.57 -24.54
N ASN A 296 3.03 6.65 -23.21
CA ASN A 296 2.04 7.39 -22.42
C ASN A 296 2.13 8.90 -22.68
N ALA A 297 3.34 9.45 -22.82
CA ALA A 297 3.52 10.86 -23.16
C ALA A 297 2.93 11.18 -24.54
N LEU A 298 3.14 10.32 -25.54
CA LEU A 298 2.55 10.47 -26.87
C LEU A 298 1.02 10.37 -26.85
N GLU A 299 0.46 9.44 -26.05
CA GLU A 299 -0.99 9.29 -25.89
C GLU A 299 -1.62 10.52 -25.24
N GLN A 300 -0.98 11.07 -24.21
CA GLN A 300 -1.42 12.27 -23.53
C GLN A 300 -1.33 13.50 -24.46
N GLU A 301 -0.27 13.59 -25.26
CA GLU A 301 -0.11 14.67 -26.25
C GLU A 301 -1.23 14.63 -27.30
N ILE A 302 -1.51 13.46 -27.88
CA ILE A 302 -2.61 13.28 -28.85
C ILE A 302 -3.97 13.57 -28.21
N THR A 303 -4.20 13.11 -26.97
CA THR A 303 -5.47 13.33 -26.27
C THR A 303 -5.67 14.80 -25.93
N SER A 304 -4.62 15.50 -25.49
CA SER A 304 -4.69 16.94 -25.19
C SER A 304 -4.93 17.76 -26.46
N ALA A 305 -4.28 17.39 -27.56
CA ALA A 305 -4.45 18.03 -28.87
C ALA A 305 -5.86 17.78 -29.45
N GLU A 306 -6.44 16.59 -29.24
CA GLU A 306 -7.82 16.28 -29.60
C GLU A 306 -8.84 17.09 -28.76
N SER A 307 -8.62 17.19 -27.45
CA SER A 307 -9.47 17.97 -26.55
C SER A 307 -9.45 19.47 -26.86
N ALA A 308 -8.38 19.96 -27.50
CA ALA A 308 -8.27 21.36 -27.94
C ALA A 308 -9.06 21.65 -29.23
N LEU A 309 -9.58 20.62 -29.93
CA LEU A 309 -10.42 20.79 -31.11
C LEU A 309 -11.89 20.96 -30.72
N THR A 310 -12.58 21.90 -31.36
CA THR A 310 -14.05 22.00 -31.31
C THR A 310 -14.70 20.86 -32.10
N ASP A 311 -15.98 20.58 -31.83
CA ASP A 311 -16.70 19.50 -32.52
C ASP A 311 -16.78 19.71 -34.05
N ALA A 312 -16.80 20.96 -34.51
CA ALA A 312 -16.73 21.31 -35.92
C ALA A 312 -15.36 21.02 -36.55
N GLN A 313 -14.28 21.06 -35.77
CA GLN A 313 -12.91 20.78 -36.22
C GLN A 313 -12.55 19.29 -36.17
N LYS A 314 -13.30 18.48 -35.40
CA LYS A 314 -13.16 17.02 -35.35
C LYS A 314 -13.85 16.37 -36.55
N THR A 315 -13.37 16.66 -37.75
CA THR A 315 -13.85 16.02 -38.98
C THR A 315 -13.61 14.50 -38.94
N ASP A 316 -14.34 13.74 -39.75
CA ASP A 316 -14.22 12.28 -39.76
C ASP A 316 -12.79 11.80 -40.10
N ASP A 317 -12.08 12.54 -40.95
CA ASP A 317 -10.67 12.29 -41.27
C ASP A 317 -9.75 12.50 -40.06
N VAL A 318 -9.95 13.59 -39.30
CA VAL A 318 -9.18 13.88 -38.08
C VAL A 318 -9.45 12.83 -37.00
N LYS A 319 -10.72 12.45 -36.81
CA LYS A 319 -11.12 11.38 -35.89
C LYS A 319 -10.48 10.04 -36.29
N ALA A 320 -10.50 9.69 -37.56
CA ALA A 320 -9.89 8.46 -38.06
C ALA A 320 -8.37 8.42 -37.81
N LYS A 321 -7.67 9.53 -38.06
CA LYS A 321 -6.22 9.64 -37.83
C LYS A 321 -5.86 9.59 -36.34
N ILE A 322 -6.64 10.24 -35.47
CA ILE A 322 -6.45 10.18 -34.00
C ILE A 322 -6.71 8.77 -33.48
N SER A 323 -7.78 8.11 -33.92
CA SER A 323 -8.09 6.73 -33.55
C SER A 323 -6.97 5.77 -34.00
N ALA A 324 -6.48 5.91 -35.23
CA ALA A 324 -5.35 5.12 -35.72
C ALA A 324 -4.07 5.32 -34.88
N ALA A 325 -3.79 6.55 -34.44
CA ALA A 325 -2.68 6.84 -33.53
C ALA A 325 -2.85 6.17 -32.15
N LYS A 326 -4.05 6.26 -31.54
CA LYS A 326 -4.34 5.62 -30.25
C LYS A 326 -4.26 4.08 -30.33
N GLU A 327 -4.74 3.49 -31.42
CA GLU A 327 -4.62 2.06 -31.68
C GLU A 327 -3.16 1.62 -31.86
N ALA A 328 -2.36 2.41 -32.61
CA ALA A 328 -0.93 2.13 -32.79
C ALA A 328 -0.18 2.18 -31.45
N ILE A 329 -0.48 3.16 -30.60
CA ILE A 329 0.07 3.26 -29.23
C ILE A 329 -0.34 2.03 -28.39
N THR A 330 -1.61 1.64 -28.44
CA THR A 330 -2.12 0.47 -27.70
C THR A 330 -1.42 -0.82 -28.13
N LYS A 331 -1.26 -1.04 -29.44
CA LYS A 331 -0.51 -2.18 -29.99
C LYS A 331 0.95 -2.14 -29.55
N ALA A 332 1.59 -0.97 -29.61
CA ALA A 332 2.96 -0.78 -29.16
C ALA A 332 3.13 -1.15 -27.67
N LYS A 333 2.23 -0.71 -26.78
CA LYS A 333 2.25 -1.08 -25.35
C LYS A 333 2.15 -2.59 -25.14
N ASN A 334 1.27 -3.27 -25.89
CA ASN A 334 1.14 -4.73 -25.81
C ASN A 334 2.41 -5.45 -26.29
N THR A 335 3.05 -4.97 -27.34
CA THR A 335 4.33 -5.49 -27.82
C THR A 335 5.47 -5.25 -26.83
N VAL A 336 5.56 -4.06 -26.22
CA VAL A 336 6.53 -3.75 -25.16
C VAL A 336 6.34 -4.70 -23.96
N ASN A 337 5.10 -4.95 -23.56
CA ASN A 337 4.80 -5.80 -22.42
C ASN A 337 5.16 -7.28 -22.68
N SER A 338 4.99 -7.78 -23.91
CA SER A 338 5.37 -9.14 -24.28
C SER A 338 6.83 -9.32 -24.70
N ALA A 339 7.57 -8.22 -24.92
CA ALA A 339 8.95 -8.26 -25.40
C ALA A 339 9.90 -9.08 -24.50
N THR A 340 10.72 -9.90 -25.14
CA THR A 340 11.78 -10.73 -24.55
C THR A 340 13.18 -10.25 -24.94
N LYS A 341 13.29 -9.26 -25.84
CA LYS A 341 14.56 -8.63 -26.24
C LYS A 341 14.42 -7.11 -26.37
N PRO A 342 15.50 -6.32 -26.14
CA PRO A 342 15.48 -4.87 -26.36
C PRO A 342 15.11 -4.46 -27.79
N SER A 343 15.57 -5.17 -28.82
CA SER A 343 15.21 -4.92 -30.23
C SER A 343 13.71 -4.87 -30.47
N GLN A 344 12.95 -5.80 -29.88
CA GLN A 344 11.48 -5.84 -29.98
C GLN A 344 10.81 -4.63 -29.33
N ILE A 345 11.35 -4.14 -28.21
CA ILE A 345 10.85 -2.92 -27.56
C ILE A 345 11.14 -1.71 -28.45
N LYS A 346 12.33 -1.65 -29.03
CA LYS A 346 12.71 -0.57 -29.94
C LYS A 346 11.84 -0.53 -31.20
N ASP A 347 11.58 -1.69 -31.80
CA ASP A 347 10.72 -1.79 -32.98
C ASP A 347 9.27 -1.38 -32.66
N ALA A 348 8.77 -1.72 -31.46
CA ALA A 348 7.44 -1.30 -31.01
C ALA A 348 7.30 0.23 -30.87
N LEU A 349 8.40 0.94 -30.60
CA LEU A 349 8.41 2.41 -30.50
C LEU A 349 8.41 3.10 -31.88
N ASN A 350 8.57 2.37 -32.97
CA ASN A 350 8.61 2.93 -34.33
C ASN A 350 7.20 3.25 -34.88
N ILE A 351 6.49 4.16 -34.19
CA ILE A 351 5.14 4.62 -34.55
C ILE A 351 5.10 6.09 -35.02
N ASP A 352 6.26 6.72 -35.18
CA ASP A 352 6.40 8.16 -35.44
C ASP A 352 5.61 8.64 -36.66
N ALA A 353 5.55 7.84 -37.74
CA ALA A 353 4.79 8.18 -38.93
C ALA A 353 3.28 8.33 -38.64
N THR A 354 2.69 7.37 -37.93
CA THR A 354 1.26 7.39 -37.56
C THR A 354 0.94 8.54 -36.59
N ILE A 355 1.85 8.81 -35.65
CA ILE A 355 1.70 9.94 -34.72
C ILE A 355 1.81 11.28 -35.46
N LYS A 356 2.77 11.41 -36.38
CA LYS A 356 2.96 12.62 -37.17
C LYS A 356 1.74 12.92 -38.05
N ASP A 357 1.18 11.90 -38.68
CA ASP A 357 -0.06 12.02 -39.48
C ASP A 357 -1.22 12.59 -38.65
N ALA A 358 -1.40 12.10 -37.41
CA ALA A 358 -2.44 12.62 -36.52
C ALA A 358 -2.18 14.07 -36.10
N LYS A 359 -0.93 14.41 -35.75
CA LYS A 359 -0.53 15.78 -35.39
C LYS A 359 -0.70 16.75 -36.57
N ASP A 360 -0.32 16.35 -37.78
CA ASP A 360 -0.45 17.18 -38.98
C ASP A 360 -1.93 17.44 -39.33
N ALA A 361 -2.79 16.43 -39.17
CA ALA A 361 -4.24 16.57 -39.36
C ALA A 361 -4.85 17.55 -38.35
N ILE A 362 -4.47 17.46 -37.07
CA ILE A 362 -4.87 18.39 -36.01
C ILE A 362 -4.38 19.81 -36.31
N ASN A 363 -3.09 19.97 -36.63
CA ASN A 363 -2.47 21.27 -36.93
C ASN A 363 -3.08 21.95 -38.17
N THR A 364 -3.52 21.16 -39.15
CA THR A 364 -4.19 21.67 -40.36
C THR A 364 -5.56 22.28 -40.01
N GLN A 365 -6.32 21.68 -39.09
CA GLN A 365 -7.60 22.26 -38.64
C GLN A 365 -7.41 23.52 -37.79
N VAL A 366 -6.36 23.56 -36.97
CA VAL A 366 -5.97 24.75 -36.21
C VAL A 366 -5.54 25.89 -37.15
N SER A 367 -4.81 25.59 -38.22
CA SER A 367 -4.34 26.56 -39.21
C SER A 367 -5.42 27.04 -40.18
N ASN A 368 -6.39 26.18 -40.54
CA ASN A 368 -7.51 26.56 -41.42
C ASN A 368 -8.55 27.43 -40.69
N ALA A 369 -8.73 27.24 -39.37
CA ALA A 369 -9.55 28.13 -38.54
C ALA A 369 -9.01 29.57 -38.47
N GLN A 370 -7.69 29.76 -38.62
CA GLN A 370 -7.06 31.08 -38.65
C GLN A 370 -7.26 31.85 -39.97
N LYS A 371 -7.69 31.21 -41.06
CA LYS A 371 -7.88 31.87 -42.37
C LYS A 371 -9.30 32.34 -42.67
N ASN A 372 -10.33 31.86 -41.95
CA ASN A 372 -11.74 31.98 -42.40
C ASN A 372 -12.70 32.77 -41.47
N ASN A 373 -12.25 33.50 -40.44
CA ASN A 373 -13.19 34.28 -39.62
C ASN A 373 -12.75 35.72 -39.31
N VAL A 374 -13.07 36.62 -40.25
CA VAL A 374 -13.26 38.04 -39.96
C VAL A 374 -14.61 38.17 -39.23
N LYS A 375 -14.58 38.24 -37.88
CA LYS A 375 -15.56 38.85 -36.93
C LYS A 375 -15.62 38.12 -35.56
N ASP A 376 -14.52 38.04 -34.84
CA ASP A 376 -14.55 37.80 -33.38
C ASP A 376 -13.58 38.78 -32.66
N PRO A 377 -14.08 39.69 -31.80
CA PRO A 377 -13.26 40.64 -31.06
C PRO A 377 -12.21 40.02 -30.11
N SER A 378 -12.38 38.74 -29.73
CA SER A 378 -11.52 38.03 -28.77
C SER A 378 -10.08 37.78 -29.26
N GLN A 379 -9.83 37.93 -30.56
CA GLN A 379 -8.52 37.69 -31.21
C GLN A 379 -7.71 38.98 -31.45
N THR A 380 -8.15 40.13 -30.92
CA THR A 380 -7.35 41.36 -30.90
C THR A 380 -6.49 41.41 -29.63
N GLN A 381 -5.38 42.17 -29.62
CA GLN A 381 -4.64 42.45 -28.37
C GLN A 381 -5.56 42.95 -27.23
N ASN A 382 -6.68 43.61 -27.57
CA ASN A 382 -7.68 44.07 -26.62
C ASN A 382 -8.53 42.92 -26.04
N GLY A 383 -8.85 41.88 -26.83
CA GLY A 383 -9.61 40.71 -26.34
C GLY A 383 -8.82 39.84 -25.36
N GLN A 384 -7.53 39.62 -25.63
CA GLN A 384 -6.64 38.90 -24.70
C GLN A 384 -6.42 39.69 -23.39
N LEU A 385 -6.31 41.03 -23.50
CA LEU A 385 -6.23 41.93 -22.35
C LEU A 385 -7.51 41.91 -21.52
N ASP A 386 -8.70 41.89 -22.14
CA ASP A 386 -9.97 41.88 -21.43
C ASP A 386 -10.20 40.57 -20.65
N ASP A 387 -9.78 39.43 -21.21
CA ASP A 387 -9.84 38.13 -20.52
C ASP A 387 -8.80 38.04 -19.39
N GLU A 388 -7.60 38.59 -19.60
CA GLU A 388 -6.60 38.72 -18.54
C GLU A 388 -7.12 39.62 -17.40
N LYS A 389 -7.71 40.78 -17.72
CA LYS A 389 -8.34 41.67 -16.74
C LYS A 389 -9.41 40.96 -15.92
N LYS A 390 -10.32 40.22 -16.56
CA LYS A 390 -11.37 39.47 -15.86
C LYS A 390 -10.77 38.45 -14.88
N LYS A 391 -9.80 37.65 -15.33
CA LYS A 391 -9.11 36.66 -14.47
C LYS A 391 -8.43 37.31 -13.28
N GLN A 392 -7.73 38.42 -13.48
CA GLN A 392 -6.99 39.07 -12.40
C GLN A 392 -7.91 39.85 -11.44
N ILE A 393 -9.01 40.42 -11.92
CA ILE A 393 -10.06 41.00 -11.06
C ILE A 393 -10.69 39.93 -10.17
N GLU A 394 -11.01 38.76 -10.73
CA GLU A 394 -11.52 37.61 -9.97
C GLU A 394 -10.51 37.16 -8.90
N ARG A 395 -9.23 37.05 -9.27
CA ARG A 395 -8.13 36.74 -8.34
C ARG A 395 -8.00 37.75 -7.20
N ILE A 396 -8.15 39.04 -7.48
CA ILE A 396 -8.11 40.10 -6.44
C ILE A 396 -9.36 40.05 -5.55
N ASN A 397 -10.54 39.86 -6.12
CA ASN A 397 -11.78 39.73 -5.35
C ASN A 397 -11.72 38.55 -4.35
N ASN A 398 -11.10 37.45 -4.76
CA ASN A 398 -10.95 36.23 -3.96
C ASN A 398 -9.79 36.27 -2.94
N SER A 399 -9.05 37.38 -2.89
CA SER A 399 -7.92 37.54 -1.97
C SER A 399 -8.31 38.05 -0.58
N ASN A 400 -7.36 38.06 0.34
CA ASN A 400 -7.52 38.64 1.69
C ASN A 400 -7.21 40.15 1.75
N LEU A 401 -7.03 40.84 0.62
CA LEU A 401 -6.81 42.29 0.57
C LEU A 401 -7.96 43.05 1.27
N SER A 402 -7.64 44.18 1.91
CA SER A 402 -8.68 45.07 2.44
C SER A 402 -9.59 45.59 1.32
N LYS A 403 -10.79 46.05 1.66
CA LYS A 403 -11.75 46.55 0.67
C LYS A 403 -11.15 47.65 -0.20
N ASP A 404 -10.47 48.61 0.41
CA ASP A 404 -9.87 49.76 -0.28
C ASP A 404 -8.71 49.32 -1.20
N GLU A 405 -7.90 48.34 -0.77
CA GLU A 405 -6.81 47.79 -1.58
C GLU A 405 -7.31 46.93 -2.74
N LYS A 406 -8.43 46.19 -2.55
CA LYS A 406 -9.13 45.49 -3.64
C LYS A 406 -9.65 46.46 -4.67
N GLU A 407 -10.36 47.51 -4.23
CA GLU A 407 -10.90 48.54 -5.13
C GLU A 407 -9.77 49.19 -5.94
N LYS A 408 -8.69 49.61 -5.28
CA LYS A 408 -7.53 50.20 -5.95
C LYS A 408 -6.88 49.24 -6.96
N ALA A 409 -6.63 47.99 -6.59
CA ALA A 409 -6.02 47.01 -7.49
C ALA A 409 -6.92 46.69 -8.69
N ILE A 410 -8.24 46.63 -8.48
CA ILE A 410 -9.22 46.42 -9.55
C ILE A 410 -9.29 47.63 -10.48
N GLU A 411 -9.24 48.85 -9.97
CA GLU A 411 -9.14 50.07 -10.78
C GLU A 411 -7.87 50.08 -11.63
N ASP A 412 -6.71 49.79 -11.02
CA ASP A 412 -5.42 49.71 -11.72
C ASP A 412 -5.45 48.62 -12.81
N ILE A 413 -6.03 47.44 -12.54
CA ILE A 413 -6.22 46.36 -13.53
C ILE A 413 -7.15 46.81 -14.68
N LYS A 414 -8.26 47.47 -14.37
CA LYS A 414 -9.18 48.00 -15.40
C LYS A 414 -8.48 49.02 -16.30
N ALA A 415 -7.62 49.86 -15.72
CA ALA A 415 -6.84 50.89 -16.41
C ALA A 415 -5.64 50.34 -17.23
N ALA A 416 -5.25 49.07 -17.03
CA ALA A 416 -4.15 48.46 -17.76
C ALA A 416 -4.39 48.45 -19.29
N THR A 417 -3.35 48.71 -20.07
CA THR A 417 -3.44 48.85 -21.54
C THR A 417 -2.64 47.79 -22.31
N LYS A 418 -1.82 46.99 -21.63
CA LYS A 418 -1.00 45.94 -22.24
C LYS A 418 -1.24 44.60 -21.54
N SER A 419 -1.18 43.51 -22.29
CA SER A 419 -1.22 42.17 -21.71
C SER A 419 0.02 41.94 -20.84
N GLY A 420 -0.15 41.23 -19.72
CA GLY A 420 0.83 41.08 -18.64
C GLY A 420 0.68 42.13 -17.53
N ASP A 421 0.24 43.36 -17.85
CA ASP A 421 0.06 44.42 -16.84
C ASP A 421 -0.99 44.03 -15.78
N PRO A 422 -2.19 43.51 -16.12
CA PRO A 422 -3.16 43.05 -15.12
C PRO A 422 -2.57 42.03 -14.15
N THR A 423 -1.78 41.08 -14.67
CA THR A 423 -1.16 40.03 -13.86
C THR A 423 -0.12 40.62 -12.92
N ALA A 424 0.75 41.50 -13.43
CA ALA A 424 1.76 42.18 -12.62
C ALA A 424 1.15 43.10 -11.55
N ILE A 425 0.02 43.75 -11.83
CA ILE A 425 -0.72 44.58 -10.86
C ILE A 425 -1.30 43.70 -9.76
N ALA A 426 -1.92 42.57 -10.12
CA ALA A 426 -2.48 41.65 -9.14
C ALA A 426 -1.41 41.03 -8.24
N ASP A 427 -0.30 40.57 -8.81
CA ASP A 427 0.84 40.03 -8.07
C ASP A 427 1.42 41.07 -7.10
N ARG A 428 1.56 42.33 -7.55
CA ARG A 428 2.06 43.42 -6.72
C ARG A 428 1.13 43.71 -5.54
N ALA A 429 -0.19 43.73 -5.77
CA ALA A 429 -1.16 44.00 -4.70
C ALA A 429 -1.14 42.89 -3.65
N LEU A 430 -1.17 41.62 -4.07
CA LEU A 430 -1.13 40.46 -3.17
C LEU A 430 0.19 40.40 -2.39
N LYS A 431 1.31 40.70 -3.04
CA LYS A 431 2.62 40.77 -2.39
C LYS A 431 2.69 41.89 -1.35
N ALA A 432 2.18 43.08 -1.67
CA ALA A 432 2.16 44.21 -0.73
C ALA A 432 1.38 43.87 0.54
N GLN A 433 0.27 43.15 0.41
CA GLN A 433 -0.48 42.65 1.58
C GLN A 433 0.35 41.66 2.40
N LYS A 434 1.01 40.68 1.75
CA LYS A 434 1.84 39.69 2.45
C LYS A 434 2.99 40.36 3.22
N ILE A 435 3.63 41.37 2.64
CA ILE A 435 4.65 42.20 3.30
C ILE A 435 4.05 42.91 4.51
N LYS A 436 2.90 43.58 4.35
CA LYS A 436 2.22 44.30 5.42
C LYS A 436 1.84 43.38 6.58
N ASP A 437 1.29 42.21 6.30
CA ASP A 437 0.92 41.21 7.30
C ASP A 437 2.16 40.69 8.06
N ALA A 438 3.26 40.45 7.35
CA ALA A 438 4.51 39.99 7.96
C ALA A 438 5.18 41.06 8.84
N LEU A 439 5.15 42.33 8.41
CA LEU A 439 5.61 43.45 9.22
C LEU A 439 4.75 43.64 10.48
N GLU A 440 3.42 43.49 10.37
CA GLU A 440 2.53 43.54 11.52
C GLU A 440 2.79 42.38 12.50
N ALA A 441 3.07 41.19 11.97
CA ALA A 441 3.43 40.02 12.77
C ALA A 441 4.76 40.22 13.51
N ILE A 442 5.80 40.75 12.85
CA ILE A 442 7.06 41.14 13.52
C ILE A 442 6.81 42.23 14.57
N GLY A 443 5.91 43.17 14.27
CA GLY A 443 5.44 44.19 15.19
C GLY A 443 4.99 43.63 16.54
N LYS A 444 4.36 42.45 16.53
CA LYS A 444 3.80 41.74 17.70
C LYS A 444 4.82 40.89 18.47
N LEU A 445 6.04 40.72 17.97
CA LEU A 445 7.10 40.00 18.68
C LEU A 445 7.65 40.89 19.81
N GLU A 446 7.55 40.40 21.05
CA GLU A 446 7.73 41.19 22.28
C GLU A 446 9.18 41.24 22.80
N HIS A 447 10.03 40.29 22.39
CA HIS A 447 11.36 40.06 22.96
C HIS A 447 12.51 40.44 22.02
N LEU A 448 12.24 40.70 20.74
CA LEU A 448 13.25 41.22 19.81
C LEU A 448 13.71 42.63 20.21
N ASN A 449 15.02 42.88 20.13
CA ASN A 449 15.57 44.22 20.21
C ASN A 449 15.39 44.99 18.89
N ASP A 450 15.58 46.32 18.93
CA ASP A 450 15.36 47.22 17.80
C ASP A 450 16.22 46.84 16.58
N ALA A 451 17.46 46.38 16.81
CA ALA A 451 18.36 45.98 15.73
C ALA A 451 17.91 44.68 15.04
N GLN A 452 17.45 43.69 15.81
CA GLN A 452 16.89 42.44 15.29
C GLN A 452 15.59 42.70 14.53
N LYS A 453 14.68 43.47 15.13
CA LYS A 453 13.39 43.81 14.53
C LYS A 453 13.60 44.53 13.20
N LYS A 454 14.47 45.54 13.19
CA LYS A 454 14.86 46.27 11.99
C LYS A 454 15.49 45.36 10.93
N ALA A 455 16.37 44.43 11.31
CA ALA A 455 16.99 43.52 10.35
C ALA A 455 15.95 42.64 9.64
N TYR A 456 14.95 42.12 10.36
CA TYR A 456 13.88 41.32 9.76
C TYR A 456 12.90 42.17 8.93
N GLU A 457 12.56 43.38 9.38
CA GLU A 457 11.76 44.34 8.60
C GLU A 457 12.48 44.74 7.29
N ASP A 458 13.79 44.99 7.34
CA ASP A 458 14.59 45.34 6.17
C ASP A 458 14.64 44.14 5.18
N ILE A 459 14.75 42.90 5.65
CA ILE A 459 14.66 41.69 4.80
C ILE A 459 13.30 41.61 4.09
N ILE A 460 12.21 41.82 4.82
CA ILE A 460 10.83 41.75 4.28
C ILE A 460 10.54 42.90 3.31
N ASN A 461 11.07 44.09 3.57
CA ASN A 461 10.88 45.25 2.69
C ASN A 461 11.70 45.19 1.40
N THR A 462 12.84 44.47 1.41
CA THR A 462 13.76 44.41 0.27
C THR A 462 13.58 43.16 -0.60
N THR A 463 12.90 42.12 -0.11
CA THR A 463 12.69 40.89 -0.87
C THR A 463 11.77 41.08 -2.08
N ASP A 464 12.09 40.39 -3.17
CA ASP A 464 11.21 40.23 -4.31
C ASP A 464 10.06 39.23 -4.04
N ALA A 465 10.00 38.61 -2.85
CA ALA A 465 9.12 37.52 -2.45
C ALA A 465 9.31 36.29 -3.34
N HIS A 466 10.56 35.92 -3.59
CA HIS A 466 10.88 34.79 -4.43
C HIS A 466 10.36 33.48 -3.81
N ASN A 467 9.68 32.66 -4.63
CA ASN A 467 9.28 31.34 -4.20
C ASN A 467 10.51 30.44 -4.03
N ILE A 468 10.60 29.81 -2.87
CA ILE A 468 11.68 28.91 -2.53
C ILE A 468 11.40 27.58 -3.23
N LYS A 469 12.41 27.08 -3.94
CA LYS A 469 12.36 25.78 -4.59
C LYS A 469 13.17 24.75 -3.79
N ASP A 470 12.71 23.50 -3.80
CA ASP A 470 13.45 22.38 -3.21
C ASP A 470 14.68 21.99 -4.06
N ASP A 471 15.44 20.99 -3.62
CA ASP A 471 16.63 20.51 -4.34
C ASP A 471 16.31 19.96 -5.74
N ASP A 472 15.04 19.59 -5.97
CA ASP A 472 14.53 19.10 -7.25
C ASP A 472 13.96 20.24 -8.12
N GLY A 473 14.06 21.49 -7.66
CA GLY A 473 13.57 22.68 -8.35
C GLY A 473 12.05 22.87 -8.26
N LYS A 474 11.33 22.13 -7.42
CA LYS A 474 9.88 22.29 -7.20
C LYS A 474 9.62 23.40 -6.20
N ASP A 475 8.59 24.19 -6.46
CA ASP A 475 8.12 25.21 -5.53
C ASP A 475 7.71 24.57 -4.20
N THR A 476 8.29 25.07 -3.11
CA THR A 476 8.00 24.60 -1.74
C THR A 476 6.71 25.19 -1.18
N GLY A 477 6.09 26.15 -1.89
CA GLY A 477 4.95 26.91 -1.39
C GLY A 477 5.33 27.93 -0.30
N LYS A 478 6.62 28.19 -0.13
CA LYS A 478 7.18 29.22 0.77
C LYS A 478 7.90 30.26 -0.06
N ASP A 479 7.89 31.50 0.41
CA ASP A 479 8.78 32.54 -0.10
C ASP A 479 9.73 33.07 0.98
N ASP A 480 10.61 33.96 0.59
CA ASP A 480 11.59 34.58 1.50
C ASP A 480 10.93 35.35 2.67
N ILE A 481 9.69 35.84 2.49
CA ILE A 481 8.93 36.52 3.56
C ILE A 481 8.52 35.50 4.62
N ASP A 482 8.03 34.31 4.22
CA ASP A 482 7.69 33.24 5.15
C ASP A 482 8.91 32.79 5.98
N ASN A 483 10.08 32.67 5.34
CA ASN A 483 11.32 32.32 6.03
C ASN A 483 11.78 33.42 6.99
N ALA A 484 11.71 34.69 6.58
CA ALA A 484 12.09 35.81 7.43
C ALA A 484 11.22 35.88 8.68
N LEU A 485 9.90 35.68 8.52
CA LEU A 485 8.96 35.67 9.65
C LEU A 485 9.21 34.48 10.60
N ALA A 486 9.44 33.28 10.06
CA ALA A 486 9.77 32.11 10.89
C ALA A 486 11.06 32.32 11.70
N ASN A 487 12.09 32.89 11.06
CA ASN A 487 13.35 33.23 11.74
C ASN A 487 13.17 34.31 12.81
N ALA A 488 12.32 35.30 12.57
CA ALA A 488 12.00 36.34 13.55
C ALA A 488 11.31 35.73 14.79
N THR A 489 10.30 34.88 14.60
CA THR A 489 9.60 34.17 15.69
C THR A 489 10.55 33.26 16.49
N ALA A 490 11.43 32.52 15.82
CA ALA A 490 12.43 31.69 16.49
C ALA A 490 13.43 32.52 17.31
N THR A 491 13.82 33.68 16.79
CA THR A 491 14.72 34.60 17.48
C THR A 491 14.04 35.23 18.70
N ASP A 492 12.77 35.61 18.58
CA ASP A 492 11.96 36.13 19.68
C ASP A 492 11.85 35.10 20.83
N THR A 493 11.60 33.84 20.49
CA THR A 493 11.56 32.73 21.45
C THR A 493 12.92 32.51 22.14
N ALA A 494 14.02 32.56 21.39
CA ALA A 494 15.36 32.46 21.95
C ALA A 494 15.70 33.64 22.87
N MET A 495 15.24 34.85 22.52
CA MET A 495 15.39 36.06 23.33
C MET A 495 14.62 35.98 24.64
N ALA A 496 13.36 35.51 24.61
CA ALA A 496 12.56 35.27 25.80
C ALA A 496 13.27 34.32 26.78
N ARG A 497 13.86 33.25 26.24
CA ARG A 497 14.59 32.26 27.02
C ARG A 497 15.90 32.81 27.59
N LEU A 498 16.63 33.61 26.82
CA LEU A 498 17.83 34.31 27.30
C LEU A 498 17.50 35.31 28.40
N GLU A 499 16.37 36.02 28.29
CA GLU A 499 15.90 36.96 29.31
C GLU A 499 15.65 36.25 30.64
N GLU A 500 15.08 35.05 30.62
CA GLU A 500 14.87 34.25 31.82
C GLU A 500 16.17 33.71 32.42
N LEU A 501 17.14 33.31 31.58
CA LEU A 501 18.47 32.93 32.06
C LEU A 501 19.22 34.12 32.67
N LYS A 502 19.11 35.30 32.06
CA LYS A 502 19.69 36.55 32.58
C LYS A 502 19.18 36.83 33.99
N LYS A 503 17.88 36.69 34.25
CA LYS A 503 17.31 36.85 35.61
C LYS A 503 17.95 35.87 36.60
N LYS A 504 17.99 34.58 36.24
CA LYS A 504 18.64 33.53 37.06
C LYS A 504 20.13 33.79 37.28
N ALA A 505 20.83 34.31 36.28
CA ALA A 505 22.24 34.66 36.38
C ALA A 505 22.46 35.85 37.33
N ASN A 506 21.63 36.89 37.27
CA ASN A 506 21.67 37.99 38.23
C ASN A 506 21.40 37.49 39.66
N GLU A 507 20.37 36.66 39.86
CA GLU A 507 20.09 36.05 41.18
C GLU A 507 21.28 35.20 41.68
N PHE A 508 21.92 34.44 40.80
CA PHE A 508 23.11 33.65 41.12
C PHE A 508 24.29 34.53 41.55
N LYS A 509 24.46 35.67 40.89
CA LYS A 509 25.50 36.67 41.18
C LYS A 509 25.27 37.37 42.52
N ASP A 510 24.03 37.76 42.78
CA ASP A 510 23.64 38.62 43.91
C ASP A 510 23.38 37.83 45.20
N LYS A 511 23.32 36.49 45.13
CA LYS A 511 23.10 35.63 46.29
C LYS A 511 24.21 35.79 47.33
N ALA A 512 23.86 36.37 48.48
CA ALA A 512 24.71 36.45 49.66
C ALA A 512 25.18 35.04 50.07
N ASP A 513 26.47 34.89 50.35
CA ASP A 513 27.14 33.62 50.64
C ASP A 513 27.00 32.52 49.56
N GLY A 514 26.67 32.90 48.33
CA GLY A 514 26.65 32.03 47.16
C GLY A 514 28.05 31.57 46.71
N LYS A 515 28.10 30.63 45.77
CA LYS A 515 29.37 30.15 45.18
C LYS A 515 30.11 31.27 44.46
N TYR A 516 29.39 32.13 43.75
CA TYR A 516 29.96 33.29 43.06
C TYR A 516 30.63 34.29 44.04
N SER A 517 29.98 34.63 45.15
CA SER A 517 30.53 35.58 46.14
C SER A 517 31.72 35.02 46.94
N LYS A 518 31.92 33.69 46.91
CA LYS A 518 33.01 32.97 47.58
C LYS A 518 34.23 32.71 46.69
N LEU A 519 34.19 33.12 45.42
CA LEU A 519 35.34 33.04 44.52
C LEU A 519 36.52 33.84 45.10
N THR A 520 37.72 33.28 44.98
CA THR A 520 38.96 33.86 45.53
C THR A 520 39.70 34.73 44.50
N ASN A 521 40.88 35.22 44.86
CA ASN A 521 41.80 35.92 43.94
C ASN A 521 42.74 34.96 43.18
N SER A 522 42.43 33.67 43.12
CA SER A 522 43.16 32.73 42.26
C SER A 522 42.91 33.02 40.79
N ASP A 523 43.89 32.73 39.92
CA ASP A 523 43.76 32.97 38.48
C ASP A 523 42.57 32.21 37.87
N ASP A 524 42.30 30.99 38.33
CA ASP A 524 41.15 30.18 37.87
C ASP A 524 39.81 30.82 38.26
N ASP A 525 39.67 31.27 39.50
CA ASP A 525 38.45 31.93 39.97
C ASP A 525 38.23 33.29 39.27
N GLN A 526 39.30 34.05 39.03
CA GLN A 526 39.22 35.31 38.29
C GLN A 526 38.82 35.08 36.83
N ASN A 527 39.33 34.03 36.18
CA ASN A 527 38.95 33.66 34.82
C ASN A 527 37.47 33.25 34.75
N LYS A 528 36.98 32.44 35.70
CA LYS A 528 35.55 32.07 35.80
C LYS A 528 34.67 33.30 36.02
N LYS A 529 35.06 34.18 36.94
CA LYS A 529 34.34 35.43 37.24
C LYS A 529 34.24 36.32 36.00
N LYS A 530 35.37 36.54 35.31
CA LYS A 530 35.44 37.34 34.08
C LYS A 530 34.57 36.76 32.97
N ALA A 531 34.60 35.45 32.77
CA ALA A 531 33.77 34.78 31.77
C ALA A 531 32.27 34.96 32.07
N PHE A 532 31.85 34.66 33.30
CA PHE A 532 30.46 34.82 33.72
C PHE A 532 29.99 36.28 33.63
N ASP A 533 30.75 37.23 34.17
CA ASP A 533 30.38 38.65 34.12
C ASP A 533 30.34 39.20 32.69
N GLY A 534 31.23 38.71 31.82
CA GLY A 534 31.25 39.03 30.40
C GLY A 534 29.97 38.58 29.70
N TYR A 535 29.65 37.30 29.78
CA TYR A 535 28.44 36.76 29.13
C TYR A 535 27.15 37.32 29.72
N LEU A 536 27.10 37.59 31.03
CA LEU A 536 25.94 38.23 31.66
C LEU A 536 25.75 39.67 31.14
N LYS A 537 26.85 40.41 30.94
CA LYS A 537 26.81 41.74 30.32
C LYS A 537 26.34 41.67 28.88
N ASP A 538 26.84 40.71 28.10
CA ASP A 538 26.43 40.52 26.71
C ASP A 538 24.95 40.14 26.61
N ALA A 539 24.46 39.24 27.47
CA ALA A 539 23.05 38.90 27.56
C ALA A 539 22.19 40.11 27.94
N THR A 540 22.63 40.91 28.92
CA THR A 540 21.95 42.15 29.32
C THR A 540 21.87 43.16 28.18
N LYS A 541 22.97 43.37 27.45
CA LYS A 541 23.00 44.27 26.30
C LYS A 541 22.06 43.77 25.21
N LEU A 542 22.07 42.47 24.92
CA LEU A 542 21.29 41.90 23.83
C LEU A 542 19.78 41.99 24.09
N THR A 543 19.35 41.70 25.33
CA THR A 543 17.92 41.68 25.70
C THR A 543 17.36 43.02 26.18
N THR A 544 18.15 44.09 26.08
CA THR A 544 17.66 45.45 26.27
C THR A 544 17.22 46.00 24.91
N ALA A 545 15.98 46.47 24.80
CA ALA A 545 15.32 46.77 23.52
C ALA A 545 16.12 47.72 22.60
N ASP A 546 16.69 48.79 23.14
CA ASP A 546 17.44 49.81 22.39
C ASP A 546 18.95 49.51 22.29
N GLN A 547 19.38 48.29 22.65
CA GLN A 547 20.77 47.87 22.66
C GLN A 547 20.98 46.52 21.95
N GLY A 548 22.25 46.17 21.80
CA GLY A 548 22.66 44.88 21.23
C GLY A 548 22.78 44.92 19.71
N ASP A 549 23.34 43.84 19.16
CA ASP A 549 23.48 43.65 17.72
C ASP A 549 22.31 42.79 17.20
N ALA A 550 22.06 42.82 15.90
CA ALA A 550 21.03 42.02 15.23
C ALA A 550 21.40 40.52 15.17
N LYS A 551 21.43 39.85 16.33
CA LYS A 551 21.74 38.42 16.43
C LYS A 551 20.52 37.57 16.08
N ASN A 552 20.71 36.50 15.30
CA ASN A 552 19.66 35.53 15.00
C ASN A 552 19.49 34.48 16.12
N ALA A 553 18.47 33.64 16.03
CA ALA A 553 18.15 32.59 17.01
C ALA A 553 19.34 31.71 17.41
N ASP A 554 20.16 31.26 16.45
CA ASP A 554 21.34 30.44 16.72
C ASP A 554 22.36 31.21 17.57
N GLN A 555 22.66 32.46 17.19
CA GLN A 555 23.60 33.31 17.93
C GLN A 555 23.09 33.69 19.32
N VAL A 556 21.77 33.82 19.51
CA VAL A 556 21.16 34.03 20.83
C VAL A 556 21.27 32.77 21.69
N ASN A 557 21.03 31.60 21.09
CA ASN A 557 21.18 30.31 21.77
C ASN A 557 22.63 29.99 22.13
N ASP A 558 23.60 30.38 21.31
CA ASP A 558 25.03 30.28 21.64
C ASP A 558 25.37 31.14 22.87
N LEU A 559 24.87 32.37 22.94
CA LEU A 559 25.05 33.23 24.12
C LEU A 559 24.36 32.67 25.36
N TYR A 560 23.17 32.10 25.23
CA TYR A 560 22.49 31.36 26.30
C TYR A 560 23.38 30.23 26.82
N LYS A 561 23.94 29.44 25.90
CA LYS A 561 24.79 28.29 26.20
C LYS A 561 26.06 28.73 26.94
N ASP A 562 26.72 29.78 26.46
CA ASP A 562 27.95 30.30 27.05
C ASP A 562 27.71 30.87 28.46
N LEU A 563 26.61 31.59 28.66
CA LEU A 563 26.22 32.11 29.97
C LEU A 563 25.94 30.96 30.95
N LEU A 564 25.15 29.95 30.55
CA LEU A 564 24.85 28.80 31.42
C LEU A 564 26.11 27.96 31.71
N ASN A 565 26.99 27.77 30.73
CA ASN A 565 28.28 27.11 30.92
C ASN A 565 29.13 27.87 31.96
N ALA A 566 29.20 29.20 31.86
CA ALA A 566 29.96 30.01 32.81
C ALA A 566 29.37 29.97 34.23
N MET A 567 28.04 29.90 34.37
CA MET A 567 27.36 29.66 35.64
C MET A 567 27.75 28.30 36.24
N GLN A 568 27.68 27.24 35.44
CA GLN A 568 27.97 25.87 35.88
C GLN A 568 29.46 25.61 36.15
N ALA A 569 30.36 26.35 35.51
CA ALA A 569 31.79 26.32 35.81
C ALA A 569 32.12 26.87 37.22
N ILE A 570 31.24 27.71 37.77
CA ILE A 570 31.35 28.26 39.14
C ILE A 570 30.61 27.37 40.13
N ASP A 571 29.42 26.87 39.76
CA ASP A 571 28.62 25.96 40.57
C ASP A 571 27.87 24.97 39.67
N ASP A 572 28.32 23.72 39.68
CA ASP A 572 27.79 22.62 38.87
C ASP A 572 26.33 22.25 39.20
N LYS A 573 25.77 22.84 40.27
CA LYS A 573 24.37 22.65 40.68
C LYS A 573 23.42 23.72 40.16
N VAL A 574 23.93 24.73 39.45
CA VAL A 574 23.10 25.79 38.87
C VAL A 574 22.29 25.27 37.69
N LYS A 575 21.01 25.63 37.68
CA LYS A 575 20.03 25.23 36.66
C LYS A 575 19.79 26.37 35.68
N GLY A 576 19.58 26.01 34.41
CA GLY A 576 19.27 26.97 33.35
C GLY A 576 17.85 27.53 33.45
N ALA A 577 17.46 28.32 32.44
CA ALA A 577 16.08 28.77 32.28
C ALA A 577 15.12 27.60 32.07
N GLY A 578 15.61 26.53 31.43
CA GLY A 578 14.83 25.40 30.96
C GLY A 578 14.61 25.47 29.46
N VAL A 579 13.62 24.72 28.97
CA VAL A 579 13.15 24.76 27.57
C VAL A 579 11.90 25.63 27.51
N SER A 580 11.85 26.58 26.58
CA SER A 580 10.66 27.40 26.30
C SER A 580 9.65 26.58 25.50
N THR A 581 8.41 26.51 25.99
CA THR A 581 7.33 25.66 25.43
C THR A 581 6.10 26.44 24.99
N ASP A 582 6.01 27.73 25.33
CA ASP A 582 4.76 28.50 25.25
C ASP A 582 4.29 28.69 23.80
N ALA A 583 5.21 28.97 22.87
CA ALA A 583 4.89 29.11 21.45
C ALA A 583 4.36 27.80 20.85
N LEU A 584 5.00 26.66 21.17
CA LEU A 584 4.53 25.35 20.73
C LEU A 584 3.17 25.00 21.34
N GLN A 585 2.96 25.29 22.62
CA GLN A 585 1.68 25.08 23.29
C GLN A 585 0.56 25.90 22.64
N ALA A 586 0.81 27.18 22.34
CA ALA A 586 -0.17 28.05 21.71
C ALA A 586 -0.58 27.55 20.31
N GLU A 587 0.38 27.11 19.48
CA GLU A 587 0.06 26.56 18.15
C GLU A 587 -0.65 25.21 18.27
N VAL A 588 -0.24 24.32 19.19
CA VAL A 588 -0.95 23.04 19.45
C VAL A 588 -2.40 23.29 19.90
N ASP A 589 -2.64 24.25 20.80
CA ASP A 589 -3.99 24.59 21.30
C ASP A 589 -4.88 25.21 20.22
N LYS A 590 -4.27 25.84 19.22
CA LYS A 590 -4.96 26.40 18.05
C LYS A 590 -5.26 25.32 17.02
N ASP A 591 -4.28 24.48 16.71
CA ASP A 591 -4.32 23.50 15.62
C ASP A 591 -5.11 22.25 16.00
N SER A 592 -5.10 21.85 17.28
CA SER A 592 -5.95 20.78 17.81
C SER A 592 -7.44 21.06 17.63
N LYS A 593 -7.86 22.32 17.52
CA LYS A 593 -9.26 22.73 17.30
C LYS A 593 -9.70 22.63 15.83
N LEU A 594 -8.76 22.44 14.89
CA LEU A 594 -9.10 22.25 13.48
C LEU A 594 -9.75 20.89 13.23
N LYS A 595 -9.39 19.88 14.02
CA LYS A 595 -9.88 18.51 13.86
C LYS A 595 -11.29 18.36 14.49
N PRO A 596 -12.23 17.65 13.82
CA PRO A 596 -13.49 17.28 14.44
C PRO A 596 -13.25 16.40 15.67
N THR A 597 -13.93 16.71 16.77
CA THR A 597 -13.82 15.94 18.02
C THR A 597 -15.04 15.04 18.19
N PRO A 598 -14.88 13.72 18.36
CA PRO A 598 -15.98 12.84 18.72
C PRO A 598 -16.57 13.23 20.09
N ALA A 599 -17.90 13.27 20.18
CA ALA A 599 -18.62 13.43 21.44
C ALA A 599 -18.48 12.20 22.36
N ASP A 600 -18.15 11.04 21.77
CA ASP A 600 -17.78 9.82 22.47
C ASP A 600 -16.46 9.29 21.88
N PRO A 601 -15.41 9.09 22.68
CA PRO A 601 -14.14 8.50 22.24
C PRO A 601 -14.28 7.13 21.55
N ASN A 602 -15.36 6.39 21.81
CA ASN A 602 -15.64 5.07 21.25
C ASN A 602 -16.64 5.09 20.09
N ASP A 603 -17.25 6.24 19.77
CA ASP A 603 -18.19 6.38 18.65
C ASP A 603 -17.84 7.61 17.79
N SER A 604 -17.01 7.37 16.78
CA SER A 604 -16.58 8.38 15.80
C SER A 604 -17.70 8.98 14.94
N THR A 605 -18.91 8.40 14.96
CA THR A 605 -20.05 8.90 14.18
C THR A 605 -20.79 10.05 14.88
N LYS A 606 -20.57 10.21 16.19
CA LYS A 606 -21.18 11.27 16.99
C LYS A 606 -20.13 12.34 17.28
N LEU A 607 -20.21 13.48 16.61
CA LEU A 607 -19.24 14.57 16.76
C LEU A 607 -19.73 15.62 17.78
N ALA A 608 -18.85 16.08 18.67
CA ALA A 608 -19.08 17.23 19.56
C ALA A 608 -18.82 18.56 18.83
N THR A 609 -17.89 18.56 17.88
CA THR A 609 -17.58 19.71 17.01
C THR A 609 -17.45 19.25 15.56
N PRO A 610 -17.96 20.02 14.57
CA PRO A 610 -17.90 19.63 13.16
C PRO A 610 -16.48 19.61 12.54
N GLY A 611 -15.48 20.15 13.23
CA GLY A 611 -14.15 20.43 12.67
C GLY A 611 -14.12 21.69 11.80
N ASP A 612 -12.93 22.24 11.55
CA ASP A 612 -12.78 23.40 10.68
C ASP A 612 -12.75 22.97 9.20
N PRO A 613 -13.47 23.67 8.29
CA PRO A 613 -13.46 23.37 6.85
C PRO A 613 -12.08 23.30 6.21
N LEU A 614 -11.10 24.07 6.71
CA LEU A 614 -9.71 24.00 6.24
C LEU A 614 -9.09 22.61 6.44
N TYR A 615 -9.49 21.90 7.48
CA TYR A 615 -9.08 20.53 7.74
C TYR A 615 -10.03 19.53 7.07
N THR A 616 -11.35 19.65 7.30
CA THR A 616 -12.30 18.61 6.88
C THR A 616 -12.36 18.42 5.36
N THR A 617 -12.10 19.48 4.59
CA THR A 617 -12.06 19.45 3.11
C THR A 617 -10.67 19.25 2.50
N ALA A 618 -9.63 19.11 3.33
CA ALA A 618 -8.28 18.84 2.87
C ALA A 618 -8.15 17.39 2.35
N SER A 619 -7.19 17.19 1.45
CA SER A 619 -6.81 15.88 0.92
C SER A 619 -6.38 14.95 2.05
N LYS A 620 -6.55 13.65 1.83
CA LYS A 620 -6.18 12.64 2.82
C LYS A 620 -4.70 12.75 3.21
N GLU A 621 -3.83 12.89 2.22
CA GLU A 621 -2.38 12.96 2.42
C GLU A 621 -1.98 14.20 3.22
N LYS A 622 -2.62 15.35 2.95
CA LYS A 622 -2.35 16.59 3.68
C LYS A 622 -2.87 16.53 5.12
N LYS A 623 -4.05 15.93 5.33
CA LYS A 623 -4.58 15.65 6.68
C LYS A 623 -3.67 14.71 7.47
N GLU A 624 -3.21 13.62 6.86
CA GLU A 624 -2.31 12.67 7.52
C GLU A 624 -0.97 13.33 7.90
N ALA A 625 -0.42 14.18 7.02
CA ALA A 625 0.79 14.95 7.32
C ALA A 625 0.58 15.94 8.48
N PHE A 626 -0.55 16.65 8.49
CA PHE A 626 -0.92 17.57 9.57
C PHE A 626 -1.17 16.83 10.90
N ASP A 627 -1.95 15.76 10.90
CA ASP A 627 -2.22 14.93 12.07
C ASP A 627 -0.92 14.38 12.68
N LYS A 628 0.01 13.95 11.82
CA LYS A 628 1.32 13.50 12.26
C LYS A 628 2.12 14.65 12.88
N ALA A 629 2.17 15.82 12.24
CA ALA A 629 2.91 16.97 12.75
C ALA A 629 2.34 17.45 14.11
N LEU A 630 1.01 17.46 14.26
CA LEU A 630 0.34 17.79 15.52
C LEU A 630 0.69 16.78 16.62
N SER A 631 0.65 15.48 16.31
CA SER A 631 1.02 14.44 17.28
C SER A 631 2.51 14.50 17.67
N ASP A 632 3.41 14.72 16.70
CA ASP A 632 4.84 14.92 16.96
C ASP A 632 5.06 16.17 17.85
N ALA A 633 4.31 17.25 17.62
CA ALA A 633 4.33 18.47 18.43
C ALA A 633 3.83 18.26 19.86
N GLU A 634 2.69 17.59 20.04
CA GLU A 634 2.17 17.21 21.37
C GLU A 634 3.18 16.36 22.15
N ALA A 635 3.84 15.42 21.47
CA ALA A 635 4.87 14.58 22.09
C ALA A 635 6.10 15.40 22.50
N ALA A 636 6.62 16.26 21.63
CA ALA A 636 7.76 17.13 21.92
C ALA A 636 7.45 18.07 23.10
N LEU A 637 6.25 18.66 23.11
CA LEU A 637 5.75 19.52 24.17
C LEU A 637 5.66 18.79 25.51
N LYS A 638 5.09 17.59 25.51
CA LYS A 638 5.01 16.74 26.71
C LYS A 638 6.40 16.41 27.25
N THR A 639 7.33 15.98 26.39
CA THR A 639 8.71 15.69 26.81
C THR A 639 9.39 16.93 27.39
N ALA A 640 9.28 18.08 26.74
CA ALA A 640 9.88 19.32 27.23
C ALA A 640 9.30 19.75 28.59
N ASN A 641 7.98 19.64 28.76
CA ASN A 641 7.30 19.94 30.02
C ASN A 641 7.71 18.97 31.15
N ASP A 642 7.76 17.67 30.87
CA ASP A 642 8.21 16.64 31.82
C ASP A 642 9.68 16.88 32.24
N ASP A 643 10.56 17.16 31.28
CA ASP A 643 11.97 17.45 31.53
C ASP A 643 12.14 18.72 32.35
N ASN A 644 11.42 19.80 32.02
CA ASN A 644 11.40 21.05 32.79
C ASN A 644 10.88 20.82 34.22
N ALA A 645 9.82 20.03 34.38
CA ALA A 645 9.26 19.70 35.69
C ALA A 645 10.24 18.86 36.53
N ASN A 646 10.95 17.92 35.89
CA ASN A 646 11.95 17.11 36.55
C ASN A 646 13.19 17.93 36.94
N ASP A 647 13.63 18.85 36.08
CA ASP A 647 14.74 19.76 36.36
C ASP A 647 14.39 20.73 37.51
N LYS A 648 13.12 21.11 37.71
CA LYS A 648 12.70 21.94 38.87
C LYS A 648 12.79 21.21 40.23
N LYS A 649 12.83 19.87 40.28
CA LYS A 649 12.83 19.12 41.55
C LYS A 649 14.12 19.35 42.37
N PRO A 650 14.03 19.43 43.71
CA PRO A 650 15.24 19.52 44.55
C PRO A 650 16.13 18.28 44.41
N GLY A 651 17.45 18.48 44.38
CA GLY A 651 18.43 17.37 44.37
C GLY A 651 18.64 16.68 43.02
N THR A 652 17.93 17.06 41.95
CA THR A 652 18.19 16.56 40.60
C THR A 652 19.45 17.19 40.01
N THR A 653 20.17 16.40 39.21
CA THR A 653 21.32 16.88 38.43
C THR A 653 20.83 17.88 37.38
N PRO A 654 21.37 19.12 37.36
CA PRO A 654 21.04 20.09 36.33
C PRO A 654 21.34 19.55 34.94
N ARG A 655 20.53 19.96 33.96
CA ARG A 655 20.88 19.73 32.55
C ARG A 655 22.12 20.53 32.16
N THR A 656 22.95 19.90 31.33
CA THR A 656 24.05 20.59 30.64
C THR A 656 23.50 21.56 29.59
N PRO A 657 24.27 22.59 29.19
CA PRO A 657 23.82 23.55 28.18
C PRO A 657 23.56 22.88 26.83
N GLU A 658 24.32 21.85 26.48
CA GLU A 658 24.11 21.05 25.28
C GLU A 658 22.78 20.26 25.32
N GLN A 659 22.42 19.69 26.47
CA GLN A 659 21.15 18.98 26.63
C GLN A 659 19.97 19.94 26.50
N GLU A 660 20.07 21.10 27.16
CA GLU A 660 19.04 22.13 27.10
C GLU A 660 18.89 22.74 25.70
N ALA A 661 19.99 23.03 25.01
CA ALA A 661 19.97 23.51 23.63
C ALA A 661 19.36 22.47 22.67
N LYS A 662 19.72 21.19 22.82
CA LYS A 662 19.15 20.12 22.00
C LYS A 662 17.64 19.96 22.23
N ALA A 663 17.20 20.07 23.48
CA ALA A 663 15.78 19.98 23.82
C ALA A 663 15.00 21.19 23.29
N GLN A 664 15.57 22.41 23.38
CA GLN A 664 14.96 23.60 22.78
C GLN A 664 14.80 23.44 21.27
N LYS A 665 15.87 23.02 20.58
CA LYS A 665 15.81 22.80 19.13
C LYS A 665 14.72 21.79 18.74
N ALA A 666 14.49 20.75 19.55
CA ALA A 666 13.43 19.79 19.28
C ALA A 666 12.02 20.40 19.38
N VAL A 667 11.81 21.33 20.31
CA VAL A 667 10.55 22.09 20.44
C VAL A 667 10.37 23.05 19.26
N ASP A 668 11.43 23.78 18.89
CA ASP A 668 11.40 24.73 17.78
C ASP A 668 11.14 24.01 16.44
N ASP A 669 11.83 22.87 16.20
CA ASP A 669 11.65 22.04 15.01
C ASP A 669 10.21 21.46 14.93
N ALA A 670 9.59 21.16 16.08
CA ALA A 670 8.23 20.65 16.14
C ALA A 670 7.19 21.74 15.85
N LEU A 671 7.38 22.95 16.40
CA LEU A 671 6.56 24.12 16.11
C LEU A 671 6.57 24.42 14.61
N GLN A 672 7.77 24.52 14.03
CA GLN A 672 7.94 24.79 12.60
C GLN A 672 7.22 23.74 11.74
N LYS A 673 7.39 22.44 12.04
CA LYS A 673 6.73 21.37 11.27
C LYS A 673 5.21 21.43 11.36
N LEU A 674 4.66 21.76 12.53
CA LEU A 674 3.22 21.89 12.72
C LEU A 674 2.67 23.05 11.88
N GLU A 675 3.29 24.24 11.97
CA GLU A 675 2.89 25.40 11.17
C GLU A 675 2.96 25.14 9.66
N GLU A 676 4.02 24.46 9.22
CA GLU A 676 4.21 24.08 7.81
C GLU A 676 3.14 23.08 7.34
N ALA A 677 2.84 22.07 8.14
CA ALA A 677 1.80 21.11 7.81
C ALA A 677 0.42 21.75 7.78
N ARG A 678 0.14 22.71 8.69
CA ARG A 678 -1.11 23.50 8.67
C ARG A 678 -1.21 24.34 7.41
N LYS A 679 -0.15 25.06 7.03
CA LYS A 679 -0.11 25.87 5.79
C LYS A 679 -0.30 25.00 4.55
N ALA A 680 0.19 23.77 4.57
CA ALA A 680 0.08 22.81 3.47
C ALA A 680 -1.32 22.17 3.31
N LEU A 681 -2.25 22.39 4.25
CA LEU A 681 -3.64 21.97 4.10
C LEU A 681 -4.27 22.65 2.88
N ASP A 682 -4.79 21.82 1.99
CA ASP A 682 -5.45 22.20 0.73
C ASP A 682 -6.99 22.23 0.86
N GLY A 683 -7.49 22.33 2.08
CA GLY A 683 -8.90 22.55 2.36
C GLY A 683 -9.32 24.00 2.07
N VAL A 684 -10.62 24.19 1.91
CA VAL A 684 -11.28 25.44 1.55
C VAL A 684 -12.44 25.74 2.49
N ASN A 685 -12.79 27.02 2.61
CA ASN A 685 -13.85 27.47 3.53
C ASN A 685 -15.23 27.28 2.89
N THR A 686 -16.04 26.38 3.43
CA THR A 686 -17.38 26.06 2.93
C THR A 686 -18.50 26.93 3.51
N LYS A 687 -18.23 27.71 4.57
CA LYS A 687 -19.25 28.37 5.40
C LYS A 687 -20.19 29.28 4.61
N LEU A 688 -19.68 30.01 3.61
CA LEU A 688 -20.51 30.92 2.81
C LEU A 688 -21.55 30.16 1.97
N LEU A 689 -21.15 29.04 1.37
CA LEU A 689 -22.07 28.19 0.60
C LEU A 689 -23.08 27.51 1.51
N GLU A 690 -22.64 26.99 2.66
CA GLU A 690 -23.51 26.41 3.68
C GLU A 690 -24.56 27.40 4.19
N GLN A 691 -24.18 28.66 4.45
CA GLN A 691 -25.11 29.73 4.83
C GLN A 691 -26.13 30.03 3.74
N GLN A 692 -25.74 29.98 2.47
CA GLN A 692 -26.67 30.18 1.36
C GLN A 692 -27.62 28.99 1.21
N ILE A 693 -27.12 27.76 1.35
CA ILE A 693 -27.94 26.53 1.38
C ILE A 693 -28.95 26.58 2.53
N ALA A 694 -28.57 27.11 3.70
CA ALA A 694 -29.46 27.19 4.86
C ALA A 694 -30.69 28.08 4.63
N LYS A 695 -30.65 29.03 3.69
CA LYS A 695 -31.79 29.88 3.30
C LYS A 695 -32.87 29.13 2.52
N ASP A 696 -32.62 27.87 2.16
CA ASP A 696 -33.51 27.06 1.33
C ASP A 696 -34.95 27.00 1.86
N ALA A 697 -35.12 26.74 3.15
CA ALA A 697 -36.44 26.67 3.77
C ALA A 697 -37.24 27.98 3.59
N ASP A 698 -36.59 29.13 3.80
CA ASP A 698 -37.22 30.43 3.67
C ASP A 698 -37.52 30.77 2.21
N ILE A 699 -36.62 30.44 1.28
CA ILE A 699 -36.81 30.65 -0.15
C ILE A 699 -37.98 29.80 -0.65
N LYS A 700 -38.04 28.52 -0.29
CA LYS A 700 -39.12 27.61 -0.71
C LYS A 700 -40.48 27.95 -0.11
N ALA A 701 -40.51 28.59 1.05
CA ALA A 701 -41.73 29.12 1.65
C ALA A 701 -42.21 30.44 1.00
N ASN A 702 -41.34 31.13 0.25
CA ASN A 702 -41.64 32.43 -0.35
C ASN A 702 -42.51 32.29 -1.61
N VAL A 703 -43.44 33.24 -1.84
CA VAL A 703 -44.27 33.31 -3.06
C VAL A 703 -43.44 33.41 -4.35
N LYS A 704 -42.22 33.98 -4.26
CA LYS A 704 -41.26 33.98 -5.36
C LYS A 704 -40.89 32.57 -5.82
N TYR A 705 -40.86 31.61 -4.91
CA TYR A 705 -40.63 30.21 -5.23
C TYR A 705 -41.94 29.48 -5.49
N THR A 706 -42.92 29.49 -4.58
CA THR A 706 -44.13 28.65 -4.72
C THR A 706 -44.95 28.94 -5.98
N ASN A 707 -44.91 30.17 -6.47
CA ASN A 707 -45.60 30.61 -7.70
C ASN A 707 -44.65 30.89 -8.87
N ALA A 708 -43.35 30.58 -8.76
CA ALA A 708 -42.43 30.70 -9.90
C ALA A 708 -42.79 29.73 -11.03
N ASP A 709 -42.33 30.06 -12.22
CA ASP A 709 -42.38 29.16 -13.37
C ASP A 709 -41.62 27.86 -13.05
N THR A 710 -42.13 26.74 -13.59
CA THR A 710 -41.62 25.40 -13.31
C THR A 710 -40.13 25.26 -13.66
N ASP A 711 -39.67 25.86 -14.76
CA ASP A 711 -38.27 25.85 -15.18
C ASP A 711 -37.36 26.64 -14.21
N LYS A 712 -37.86 27.74 -13.63
CA LYS A 712 -37.12 28.53 -12.63
C LYS A 712 -37.03 27.83 -11.28
N LYS A 713 -38.12 27.18 -10.84
CA LYS A 713 -38.11 26.30 -9.67
C LYS A 713 -37.10 25.17 -9.84
N GLN A 714 -37.15 24.48 -10.98
CA GLN A 714 -36.22 23.41 -11.29
C GLN A 714 -34.77 23.90 -11.31
N THR A 715 -34.50 25.06 -11.94
CA THR A 715 -33.16 25.65 -11.97
C THR A 715 -32.62 25.93 -10.56
N TYR A 716 -33.46 26.45 -9.66
CA TYR A 716 -33.09 26.68 -8.26
C TYR A 716 -32.85 25.36 -7.51
N ASP A 717 -33.76 24.38 -7.65
CA ASP A 717 -33.63 23.06 -7.02
C ASP A 717 -32.37 22.31 -7.48
N ASP A 718 -32.05 22.38 -8.77
CA ASP A 718 -30.84 21.78 -9.35
C ASP A 718 -29.58 22.47 -8.83
N ALA A 719 -29.58 23.81 -8.74
CA ALA A 719 -28.45 24.56 -8.19
C ALA A 719 -28.22 24.24 -6.71
N LEU A 720 -29.30 24.12 -5.93
CA LEU A 720 -29.27 23.74 -4.52
C LEU A 720 -28.77 22.30 -4.33
N ALA A 721 -29.25 21.35 -5.13
CA ALA A 721 -28.81 19.96 -5.11
C ALA A 721 -27.31 19.86 -5.47
N ALA A 722 -26.87 20.58 -6.50
CA ALA A 722 -25.47 20.64 -6.88
C ALA A 722 -24.58 21.26 -5.79
N ALA A 723 -25.06 22.31 -5.12
CA ALA A 723 -24.35 22.93 -3.99
C ALA A 723 -24.23 21.97 -2.79
N LYS A 724 -25.33 21.28 -2.43
CA LYS A 724 -25.32 20.25 -1.36
C LYS A 724 -24.36 19.11 -1.71
N LYS A 725 -24.39 18.63 -2.96
CA LYS A 725 -23.49 17.58 -3.46
C LYS A 725 -22.03 18.03 -3.40
N LEU A 726 -21.72 19.27 -3.80
CA LEU A 726 -20.35 19.80 -3.73
C LEU A 726 -19.81 19.79 -2.30
N ILE A 727 -20.62 20.22 -1.32
CA ILE A 727 -20.22 20.15 0.10
C ILE A 727 -19.92 18.70 0.51
N THR A 728 -20.77 17.74 0.11
CA THR A 728 -20.54 16.31 0.35
C THR A 728 -19.26 15.82 -0.32
N ASP A 729 -19.03 16.15 -1.60
CA ASP A 729 -17.85 15.74 -2.37
C ASP A 729 -16.55 16.31 -1.78
N LEU A 730 -16.60 17.52 -1.20
CA LEU A 730 -15.45 18.16 -0.56
C LEU A 730 -15.15 17.58 0.84
N THR A 731 -16.18 17.17 1.58
CA THR A 731 -16.04 16.71 2.98
C THR A 731 -15.87 15.21 3.11
N THR A 732 -16.31 14.44 2.10
CA THR A 732 -16.23 12.98 2.11
C THR A 732 -14.93 12.51 1.48
N PRO A 733 -14.08 11.74 2.19
CA PRO A 733 -12.88 11.16 1.60
C PRO A 733 -13.23 10.29 0.38
N SER A 734 -12.62 10.56 -0.77
CA SER A 734 -12.78 9.70 -1.93
C SER A 734 -12.26 8.28 -1.61
N ALA A 735 -13.05 7.25 -1.93
CA ALA A 735 -12.62 5.87 -1.77
C ALA A 735 -11.33 5.61 -2.59
N ALA A 736 -10.42 4.77 -2.08
CA ALA A 736 -9.17 4.48 -2.76
C ALA A 736 -9.46 3.89 -4.16
N GLY A 737 -9.03 4.61 -5.22
CA GLY A 737 -9.29 4.23 -6.62
C GLY A 737 -10.52 4.88 -7.25
N ALA A 738 -11.29 5.70 -6.53
CA ALA A 738 -12.36 6.51 -7.12
C ALA A 738 -11.76 7.68 -7.93
N SER A 739 -12.42 8.04 -9.04
CA SER A 739 -12.12 9.26 -9.78
C SER A 739 -12.33 10.48 -8.88
N THR A 740 -11.45 11.48 -9.03
CA THR A 740 -11.53 12.71 -8.22
C THR A 740 -12.87 13.38 -8.48
N PRO A 741 -13.65 13.75 -7.44
CA PRO A 741 -14.94 14.38 -7.63
C PRO A 741 -14.83 15.65 -8.49
N GLN A 742 -15.90 15.95 -9.23
CA GLN A 742 -15.97 17.11 -10.13
C GLN A 742 -17.22 17.95 -9.84
N TYR A 743 -17.09 19.25 -10.06
CA TYR A 743 -18.20 20.19 -10.09
C TYR A 743 -18.26 20.88 -11.46
N GLY A 744 -19.20 20.45 -12.31
CA GLY A 744 -19.13 20.77 -13.74
C GLY A 744 -17.81 20.25 -14.33
N ASP A 745 -17.07 21.13 -15.02
CA ASP A 745 -15.77 20.80 -15.61
C ASP A 745 -14.58 20.98 -14.63
N ILE A 746 -14.85 21.33 -13.37
CA ILE A 746 -13.81 21.60 -12.37
C ILE A 746 -13.51 20.33 -11.59
N THR A 747 -12.30 19.78 -11.74
CA THR A 747 -11.80 18.66 -10.93
C THR A 747 -11.37 19.14 -9.55
N LEU A 748 -11.87 18.53 -8.48
CA LEU A 748 -11.65 18.95 -7.09
C LEU A 748 -10.31 18.41 -6.51
N ASN A 749 -9.20 18.69 -7.20
CA ASN A 749 -7.87 18.14 -6.89
C ASN A 749 -6.88 19.13 -6.28
N THR A 750 -7.14 20.44 -6.34
CA THR A 750 -6.28 21.50 -5.78
C THR A 750 -7.11 22.48 -4.96
N LYS A 751 -6.46 23.21 -4.04
CA LYS A 751 -7.11 24.23 -3.22
C LYS A 751 -7.82 25.27 -4.09
N GLU A 752 -7.19 25.70 -5.17
CA GLU A 752 -7.72 26.69 -6.12
C GLU A 752 -8.95 26.15 -6.84
N ASN A 753 -8.93 24.89 -7.31
CA ASN A 753 -10.07 24.30 -7.98
C ASN A 753 -11.25 24.06 -7.03
N LYS A 754 -10.98 23.61 -5.80
CA LYS A 754 -12.01 23.48 -4.76
C LYS A 754 -12.66 24.82 -4.44
N GLN A 755 -11.86 25.89 -4.31
CA GLN A 755 -12.38 27.25 -4.07
C GLN A 755 -13.21 27.75 -5.26
N LYS A 756 -12.71 27.54 -6.49
CA LYS A 756 -13.42 27.92 -7.72
C LYS A 756 -14.77 27.21 -7.84
N ALA A 757 -14.84 25.93 -7.47
CA ALA A 757 -16.09 25.18 -7.45
C ALA A 757 -17.06 25.74 -6.40
N LEU A 758 -16.59 26.09 -5.19
CA LEU A 758 -17.42 26.72 -4.16
C LEU A 758 -17.97 28.07 -4.62
N ASP A 759 -17.13 28.93 -5.20
CA ASP A 759 -17.54 30.25 -5.70
C ASP A 759 -18.56 30.11 -6.84
N ALA A 760 -18.31 29.18 -7.77
CA ALA A 760 -19.22 28.90 -8.87
C ALA A 760 -20.58 28.36 -8.37
N ALA A 761 -20.57 27.46 -7.39
CA ALA A 761 -21.79 26.92 -6.80
C ALA A 761 -22.57 27.98 -6.02
N LEU A 762 -21.87 28.82 -5.24
CA LEU A 762 -22.48 29.92 -4.49
C LEU A 762 -23.16 30.90 -5.45
N LYS A 763 -22.45 31.34 -6.48
CA LYS A 763 -22.98 32.25 -7.50
C LYS A 763 -24.16 31.63 -8.23
N LYS A 764 -24.03 30.39 -8.71
CA LYS A 764 -25.12 29.71 -9.44
C LYS A 764 -26.38 29.58 -8.59
N LEU A 765 -26.25 29.30 -7.29
CA LEU A 765 -27.37 29.23 -6.35
C LEU A 765 -27.98 30.62 -6.08
N GLN A 766 -27.16 31.67 -5.97
CA GLN A 766 -27.63 33.05 -5.84
C GLN A 766 -28.38 33.52 -7.09
N ASP A 767 -27.79 33.34 -8.28
CA ASP A 767 -28.39 33.71 -9.56
C ASP A 767 -29.72 32.97 -9.78
N ALA A 768 -29.79 31.68 -9.45
CA ALA A 768 -31.02 30.89 -9.56
C ALA A 768 -32.10 31.36 -8.57
N ALA A 769 -31.72 31.73 -7.34
CA ALA A 769 -32.65 32.30 -6.37
C ALA A 769 -33.19 33.68 -6.80
N GLU A 770 -32.35 34.51 -7.41
CA GLU A 770 -32.76 35.81 -7.95
C GLU A 770 -33.66 35.68 -9.19
N ALA A 771 -33.45 34.64 -9.99
CA ALA A 771 -34.25 34.34 -11.18
C ALA A 771 -35.67 33.81 -10.87
N LEU A 772 -35.96 33.48 -9.61
CA LEU A 772 -37.30 33.09 -9.18
C LEU A 772 -38.28 34.25 -9.39
N ASN A 773 -39.24 34.03 -10.27
CA ASN A 773 -40.15 35.07 -10.77
C ASN A 773 -41.58 34.95 -10.23
N GLY A 774 -41.80 34.08 -9.23
CA GLY A 774 -43.09 33.95 -8.60
C GLY A 774 -43.56 35.29 -8.05
N ARG A 775 -44.80 35.63 -8.34
CA ARG A 775 -45.45 36.80 -7.76
C ARG A 775 -46.55 36.32 -6.86
N ALA A 776 -46.80 37.07 -5.80
CA ALA A 776 -48.09 36.95 -5.13
C ALA A 776 -49.16 37.13 -6.21
N PRO A 777 -50.20 36.29 -6.26
CA PRO A 777 -51.34 36.61 -7.10
C PRO A 777 -51.74 38.05 -6.73
N GLU A 778 -51.85 38.93 -7.73
CA GLU A 778 -52.51 40.22 -7.51
C GLU A 778 -53.86 39.92 -6.81
N PRO A 779 -54.38 40.79 -5.93
CA PRO A 779 -55.73 40.64 -5.43
C PRO A 779 -56.68 40.74 -6.62
N THR A 780 -56.93 39.61 -7.26
CA THR A 780 -57.82 39.53 -8.39
C THR A 780 -59.22 39.76 -7.85
N PRO A 781 -59.99 40.67 -8.45
CA PRO A 781 -61.42 40.73 -8.20
C PRO A 781 -61.99 39.34 -8.46
N THR A 782 -63.05 39.02 -7.71
CA THR A 782 -63.88 37.83 -7.83
C THR A 782 -63.95 37.30 -9.28
N PRO A 783 -63.69 36.01 -9.53
CA PRO A 783 -63.48 35.50 -10.88
C PRO A 783 -64.68 35.78 -11.78
N THR A 784 -64.39 36.34 -12.96
CA THR A 784 -65.31 36.29 -14.09
C THR A 784 -65.19 34.90 -14.72
N PRO A 785 -66.28 34.12 -14.85
CA PRO A 785 -66.29 32.78 -15.43
C PRO A 785 -65.83 32.80 -16.90
N ALA A 786 -65.11 31.75 -17.32
CA ALA A 786 -64.98 31.43 -18.74
C ALA A 786 -66.38 31.21 -19.34
N ASP A 787 -66.65 31.80 -20.51
CA ASP A 787 -67.96 31.72 -21.17
C ASP A 787 -68.39 30.26 -21.37
N VAL A 788 -69.35 29.83 -20.56
CA VAL A 788 -70.03 28.55 -20.67
C VAL A 788 -70.97 28.65 -21.86
N ASP A 789 -70.88 27.72 -22.82
CA ASP A 789 -71.68 27.73 -24.04
C ASP A 789 -73.14 27.40 -23.69
N LYS A 790 -73.97 28.44 -23.64
CA LYS A 790 -75.41 28.37 -23.34
C LYS A 790 -76.28 28.45 -24.59
N THR A 791 -75.70 28.35 -25.77
CA THR A 791 -76.41 28.59 -27.04
C THR A 791 -77.56 27.59 -27.24
N ASP A 792 -77.32 26.32 -26.92
CA ASP A 792 -78.34 25.25 -26.99
C ASP A 792 -79.44 25.42 -25.94
N LEU A 793 -79.10 25.90 -24.73
CA LEU A 793 -80.07 26.17 -23.67
C LEU A 793 -80.94 27.40 -23.99
N ALA A 794 -80.35 28.45 -24.57
CA ALA A 794 -81.08 29.60 -25.08
C ALA A 794 -82.07 29.20 -26.18
N ALA A 795 -81.61 28.39 -27.14
CA ALA A 795 -82.43 27.92 -28.25
C ALA A 795 -83.62 27.09 -27.76
N GLU A 796 -83.41 26.19 -26.79
CA GLU A 796 -84.47 25.34 -26.25
C GLU A 796 -85.49 26.11 -25.40
N ILE A 797 -85.05 27.11 -24.63
CA ILE A 797 -85.95 28.02 -23.87
C ILE A 797 -86.79 28.87 -24.83
N ALA A 798 -86.20 29.37 -25.92
CA ALA A 798 -86.91 30.20 -26.91
C ALA A 798 -88.06 29.45 -27.60
N LEU A 799 -87.95 28.13 -27.74
CA LEU A 799 -89.00 27.28 -28.30
C LEU A 799 -90.26 27.19 -27.42
N ASP A 800 -90.24 27.64 -26.16
CA ASP A 800 -91.44 27.80 -25.32
C ASP A 800 -92.46 28.78 -25.92
N SER A 801 -91.96 29.76 -26.68
CA SER A 801 -92.78 30.71 -27.43
C SER A 801 -93.30 30.13 -28.76
N ASN A 802 -92.85 28.95 -29.16
CA ASN A 802 -93.28 28.31 -30.40
C ASN A 802 -94.74 27.85 -30.29
N ILE A 803 -95.55 28.21 -31.30
CA ILE A 803 -96.98 27.89 -31.34
C ILE A 803 -97.22 26.38 -31.21
N GLY A 804 -96.41 25.53 -31.84
CA GLY A 804 -96.52 24.08 -31.73
C GLY A 804 -96.30 23.57 -30.30
N ARG A 805 -95.31 24.14 -29.59
CA ARG A 805 -94.99 23.76 -28.20
C ARG A 805 -96.05 24.25 -27.21
N ARG A 806 -96.60 25.45 -27.42
CA ARG A 806 -97.72 25.98 -26.62
C ARG A 806 -99.01 25.21 -26.81
N MET A 807 -99.30 24.79 -28.05
CA MET A 807 -100.46 23.95 -28.34
C MET A 807 -100.35 22.59 -27.63
N SER A 808 -99.20 21.90 -27.73
CA SER A 808 -98.93 20.66 -26.98
C SER A 808 -99.01 20.88 -25.46
N TYR A 809 -98.49 22.00 -24.96
CA TYR A 809 -98.58 22.36 -23.55
C TYR A 809 -100.05 22.50 -23.09
N THR A 810 -100.88 23.27 -23.79
CA THR A 810 -102.29 23.50 -23.42
C THR A 810 -103.14 22.23 -23.46
N VAL A 811 -102.87 21.29 -24.37
CA VAL A 811 -103.61 20.01 -24.46
C VAL A 811 -103.01 18.90 -23.59
N SER A 812 -101.92 19.16 -22.86
CA SER A 812 -101.30 18.20 -21.96
C SER A 812 -102.03 18.08 -20.60
N PRO A 813 -102.00 16.91 -19.95
CA PRO A 813 -102.45 16.78 -18.57
C PRO A 813 -101.59 17.63 -17.61
N SER A 814 -102.18 18.08 -16.50
CA SER A 814 -101.58 19.09 -15.60
C SER A 814 -100.28 18.66 -14.95
N ASP A 815 -100.05 17.36 -14.73
CA ASP A 815 -98.79 16.83 -14.21
C ASP A 815 -97.63 17.00 -15.21
N LYS A 816 -97.91 16.83 -16.51
CA LYS A 816 -96.93 17.02 -17.58
C LYS A 816 -96.65 18.49 -17.88
N GLN A 817 -97.69 19.32 -17.84
CA GLN A 817 -97.55 20.78 -17.88
C GLN A 817 -96.65 21.25 -16.73
N LEU A 818 -96.92 20.77 -15.51
CA LEU A 818 -96.15 21.13 -14.33
C LEU A 818 -94.71 20.61 -14.37
N ALA A 819 -94.46 19.44 -14.97
CA ALA A 819 -93.12 18.92 -15.19
C ALA A 819 -92.34 19.76 -16.19
N TYR A 820 -92.97 20.17 -17.30
CA TYR A 820 -92.38 21.06 -18.29
C TYR A 820 -92.12 22.46 -17.72
N ASP A 821 -93.05 23.04 -16.98
CA ASP A 821 -92.88 24.34 -16.30
C ASP A 821 -91.70 24.32 -15.31
N ARG A 822 -91.56 23.23 -14.53
CA ARG A 822 -90.43 23.07 -13.62
C ARG A 822 -89.10 22.93 -14.37
N ALA A 823 -89.07 22.16 -15.45
CA ALA A 823 -87.87 22.00 -16.26
C ALA A 823 -87.48 23.32 -16.95
N LEU A 824 -88.44 24.07 -17.48
CA LEU A 824 -88.23 25.38 -18.10
C LEU A 824 -87.78 26.42 -17.08
N SER A 825 -88.35 26.41 -15.87
CA SER A 825 -87.93 27.27 -14.78
C SER A 825 -86.49 26.99 -14.34
N LYS A 826 -86.12 25.71 -14.19
CA LYS A 826 -84.74 25.31 -13.91
C LYS A 826 -83.79 25.66 -15.05
N ALA A 827 -84.18 25.45 -16.29
CA ALA A 827 -83.41 25.83 -17.46
C ALA A 827 -83.15 27.33 -17.51
N ARG A 828 -84.17 28.16 -17.23
CA ARG A 828 -84.00 29.62 -17.12
C ARG A 828 -83.11 30.03 -15.94
N ALA A 829 -83.21 29.33 -14.81
CA ALA A 829 -82.34 29.58 -13.65
C ALA A 829 -80.87 29.28 -13.98
N VAL A 830 -80.58 28.14 -14.60
CA VAL A 830 -79.22 27.77 -15.04
C VAL A 830 -78.72 28.70 -16.15
N TYR A 831 -79.59 29.11 -17.09
CA TYR A 831 -79.24 30.07 -18.13
C TYR A 831 -78.86 31.44 -17.53
N ALA A 832 -79.62 31.90 -16.53
CA ALA A 832 -79.39 33.17 -15.85
C ALA A 832 -78.28 33.13 -14.79
N ASP A 833 -77.87 31.93 -14.35
CA ASP A 833 -76.80 31.77 -13.36
C ASP A 833 -75.44 31.95 -14.03
N PRO A 834 -74.68 33.02 -13.71
CA PRO A 834 -73.37 33.25 -14.28
C PRO A 834 -72.34 32.21 -13.83
N SER A 835 -72.58 31.49 -12.73
CA SER A 835 -71.69 30.47 -12.17
C SER A 835 -71.99 29.03 -12.60
N ALA A 836 -73.07 28.82 -13.37
CA ALA A 836 -73.45 27.51 -13.89
C ALA A 836 -72.32 26.89 -14.71
N THR A 837 -72.02 25.62 -14.46
CA THR A 837 -71.01 24.87 -15.22
C THR A 837 -71.56 24.37 -16.55
N GLN A 838 -70.69 23.95 -17.49
CA GLN A 838 -71.14 23.38 -18.75
C GLN A 838 -72.01 22.12 -18.54
N ASP A 839 -71.72 21.34 -17.50
CA ASP A 839 -72.52 20.16 -17.13
C ASP A 839 -73.92 20.56 -16.62
N ASP A 840 -74.03 21.66 -15.86
CA ASP A 840 -75.32 22.19 -15.42
C ASP A 840 -76.16 22.65 -16.63
N VAL A 841 -75.52 23.33 -17.59
CA VAL A 841 -76.16 23.79 -18.84
C VAL A 841 -76.62 22.59 -19.68
N ASN A 842 -75.77 21.58 -19.88
CA ASN A 842 -76.11 20.39 -20.64
C ASN A 842 -77.25 19.59 -20.00
N ALA A 843 -77.21 19.41 -18.67
CA ALA A 843 -78.27 18.73 -17.92
C ALA A 843 -79.60 19.50 -17.99
N ALA A 844 -79.56 20.83 -17.97
CA ALA A 844 -80.75 21.67 -18.12
C ALA A 844 -81.38 21.57 -19.53
N VAL A 845 -80.56 21.51 -20.59
CA VAL A 845 -81.02 21.29 -21.96
C VAL A 845 -81.72 19.94 -22.07
N GLU A 846 -81.08 18.87 -21.58
CA GLU A 846 -81.64 17.52 -21.63
C GLU A 846 -82.96 17.40 -20.86
N ALA A 847 -83.01 17.94 -19.64
CA ALA A 847 -84.21 17.92 -18.82
C ALA A 847 -85.37 18.69 -19.48
N LEU A 848 -85.10 19.85 -20.09
CA LEU A 848 -86.11 20.63 -20.79
C LEU A 848 -86.62 19.91 -22.06
N ARG A 849 -85.71 19.31 -22.85
CA ARG A 849 -86.09 18.50 -24.02
C ARG A 849 -86.92 17.28 -23.64
N ALA A 850 -86.55 16.59 -22.56
CA ALA A 850 -87.28 15.43 -22.06
C ALA A 850 -88.70 15.81 -21.60
N ALA A 851 -88.84 16.91 -20.85
CA ALA A 851 -90.14 17.39 -20.43
C ALA A 851 -90.99 17.90 -21.61
N ALA A 852 -90.37 18.55 -22.60
CA ALA A 852 -91.06 18.98 -23.83
C ALA A 852 -91.62 17.80 -24.63
N ARG A 853 -90.84 16.71 -24.75
CA ARG A 853 -91.27 15.45 -25.40
C ARG A 853 -92.42 14.76 -24.66
N ALA A 854 -92.58 15.02 -23.36
CA ALA A 854 -93.63 14.41 -22.56
C ALA A 854 -95.01 15.06 -22.77
N LEU A 855 -95.09 16.31 -23.27
CA LEU A 855 -96.34 17.02 -23.55
C LEU A 855 -97.21 16.25 -24.57
N SER A 856 -98.53 16.17 -24.33
CA SER A 856 -99.51 15.45 -25.14
C SER A 856 -99.74 16.13 -26.50
N GLY A 857 -99.93 15.33 -27.56
CA GLY A 857 -100.14 15.84 -28.92
C GLY A 857 -98.94 15.78 -29.86
N TYR A 858 -97.92 14.99 -29.54
CA TYR A 858 -97.05 14.37 -30.55
C TYR A 858 -97.05 12.86 -30.31
N GLY A 859 -97.96 12.17 -31.00
CA GLY A 859 -98.15 10.73 -30.89
C GLY A 859 -97.14 9.94 -31.73
N SER A 860 -96.62 8.89 -31.10
CA SER A 860 -96.19 7.58 -31.61
C SER A 860 -95.09 7.49 -32.69
N VAL A 861 -93.93 6.94 -32.30
CA VAL A 861 -93.69 5.47 -32.31
C VAL A 861 -92.50 5.10 -31.38
N ASP A 862 -92.78 4.21 -30.41
CA ASP A 862 -92.04 2.99 -29.97
C ASP A 862 -90.52 2.88 -30.20
N ASN A 863 -89.65 2.23 -29.41
CA ASN A 863 -89.52 1.53 -28.10
C ASN A 863 -87.99 1.22 -28.05
N ASP A 864 -87.20 1.37 -26.98
CA ASP A 864 -87.19 0.56 -25.75
C ASP A 864 -86.35 1.25 -24.64
N VAL A 865 -86.91 1.18 -23.43
CA VAL A 865 -86.37 1.40 -22.07
C VAL A 865 -85.52 0.18 -21.65
N ASN A 866 -84.52 0.15 -20.74
CA ASN A 866 -84.25 0.71 -19.38
C ASN A 866 -82.88 0.06 -18.89
N PRO A 867 -82.33 0.21 -17.65
CA PRO A 867 -82.39 1.25 -16.61
C PRO A 867 -81.01 1.68 -15.99
N LEU A 868 -80.99 2.79 -15.24
CA LEU A 868 -80.09 3.12 -14.09
C LEU A 868 -80.78 2.65 -12.75
N PRO A 869 -80.22 2.52 -11.50
CA PRO A 869 -79.22 3.40 -10.81
C PRO A 869 -78.32 2.85 -9.62
N SER A 870 -77.25 3.60 -9.24
CA SER A 870 -76.62 4.00 -7.92
C SER A 870 -76.40 3.03 -6.69
N PRO A 871 -75.71 3.33 -5.53
CA PRO A 871 -74.80 4.44 -5.04
C PRO A 871 -73.53 4.05 -4.16
N LEU A 872 -72.77 5.07 -3.66
CA LEU A 872 -71.60 5.23 -2.71
C LEU A 872 -71.33 4.22 -1.54
N PRO A 873 -70.12 4.09 -0.86
CA PRO A 873 -69.31 5.16 -0.17
C PRO A 873 -67.74 4.96 0.05
N THR A 874 -67.06 5.91 0.74
CA THR A 874 -65.67 5.91 1.34
C THR A 874 -65.60 5.23 2.75
N PRO A 875 -64.49 5.05 3.54
CA PRO A 875 -63.02 5.39 3.45
C PRO A 875 -61.93 4.32 3.92
N VAL A 876 -60.63 4.50 3.52
CA VAL A 876 -59.25 4.31 4.15
C VAL A 876 -58.96 3.19 5.21
N PRO A 877 -57.78 2.45 5.34
CA PRO A 877 -56.32 2.78 5.08
C PRO A 877 -55.34 1.69 4.49
N GLY A 878 -54.18 2.13 3.92
CA GLY A 878 -52.83 1.57 4.20
C GLY A 878 -52.01 0.76 3.14
N GLY A 879 -50.79 1.25 2.79
CA GLY A 879 -49.56 0.51 2.36
C GLY A 879 -49.33 0.30 0.84
N HIS A 880 -48.44 1.05 0.14
CA HIS A 880 -46.99 0.80 -0.19
C HIS A 880 -46.74 -0.51 -1.00
N GLU A 881 -46.03 -0.63 -2.13
CA GLU A 881 -45.08 0.13 -2.99
C GLU A 881 -45.34 -0.27 -4.48
N GLY A 882 -45.05 0.55 -5.50
CA GLY A 882 -43.83 0.48 -6.35
C GLY A 882 -43.71 -0.83 -7.18
N ASP A 883 -43.36 -0.90 -8.46
CA ASP A 883 -42.92 0.03 -9.52
C ASP A 883 -43.15 -0.72 -10.87
N SER A 884 -43.35 0.05 -11.93
CA SER A 884 -43.68 -0.35 -13.30
C SER A 884 -42.44 -0.58 -14.18
N SER A 885 -42.69 -1.30 -15.28
CA SER A 885 -41.95 -1.37 -16.55
C SER A 885 -41.00 -2.59 -16.69
N HIS A 886 -41.26 -3.58 -17.57
CA HIS A 886 -41.29 -3.54 -19.06
C HIS A 886 -40.04 -2.82 -19.60
N GLY A 887 -38.97 -3.46 -20.06
CA GLY A 887 -38.78 -4.78 -20.63
C GLY A 887 -38.05 -4.63 -21.96
N PHE A 888 -36.79 -5.05 -22.04
CA PHE A 888 -36.12 -5.48 -23.27
C PHE A 888 -35.02 -6.46 -22.87
N GLY A 889 -35.20 -7.72 -23.25
CA GLY A 889 -34.26 -8.80 -22.97
C GLY A 889 -33.06 -8.75 -23.92
N VAL A 890 -31.87 -8.83 -23.34
CA VAL A 890 -30.66 -9.32 -24.01
C VAL A 890 -30.15 -10.52 -23.21
N ASN A 891 -29.90 -11.59 -23.95
CA ASN A 891 -29.28 -12.83 -23.48
C ASN A 891 -27.77 -12.61 -23.39
N ASP A 892 -27.18 -12.73 -22.20
CA ASP A 892 -25.74 -12.91 -21.99
C ASP A 892 -25.50 -13.93 -20.87
N ASN A 893 -25.71 -15.21 -21.18
CA ASN A 893 -25.17 -16.30 -20.38
C ASN A 893 -23.92 -16.88 -21.08
N ALA A 894 -22.87 -16.05 -21.18
CA ALA A 894 -21.50 -16.51 -21.40
C ALA A 894 -20.75 -16.40 -20.07
N PRO A 895 -19.98 -17.42 -19.64
CA PRO A 895 -19.26 -17.35 -18.38
C PRO A 895 -18.25 -16.20 -18.45
N THR A 896 -18.37 -15.23 -17.54
CA THR A 896 -17.36 -14.18 -17.38
C THR A 896 -16.05 -14.84 -16.95
N THR A 897 -15.06 -14.81 -17.83
CA THR A 897 -13.71 -15.28 -17.52
C THR A 897 -13.10 -14.38 -16.46
N VAL A 898 -12.83 -14.94 -15.27
CA VAL A 898 -12.16 -14.26 -14.15
C VAL A 898 -10.71 -13.93 -14.55
N ASP A 899 -10.30 -12.67 -14.44
CA ASP A 899 -8.94 -12.23 -14.76
C ASP A 899 -8.01 -12.53 -13.57
N LYS A 900 -7.19 -13.57 -13.74
CA LYS A 900 -6.19 -14.02 -12.75
C LYS A 900 -4.78 -13.53 -13.08
N GLY A 901 -4.61 -12.68 -14.09
CA GLY A 901 -3.31 -12.23 -14.58
C GLY A 901 -2.49 -11.51 -13.51
N GLU A 902 -3.10 -10.55 -12.81
CA GLU A 902 -2.45 -9.80 -11.73
C GLU A 902 -2.10 -10.70 -10.53
N LEU A 903 -2.97 -11.63 -10.16
CA LEU A 903 -2.71 -12.59 -9.08
C LEU A 903 -1.53 -13.52 -9.41
N ASN A 904 -1.43 -14.02 -10.64
CA ASN A 904 -0.32 -14.87 -11.08
C ASN A 904 1.01 -14.10 -11.13
N VAL A 905 1.01 -12.85 -11.59
CA VAL A 905 2.20 -11.97 -11.56
C VAL A 905 2.69 -11.74 -10.13
N GLN A 906 1.76 -11.59 -9.18
CA GLN A 906 2.13 -11.41 -7.78
C GLN A 906 2.60 -12.70 -7.11
N ILE A 907 2.04 -13.87 -7.48
CA ILE A 907 2.53 -15.20 -7.05
C ILE A 907 3.97 -15.41 -7.52
N ASP A 908 4.25 -15.21 -8.81
CA ASP A 908 5.59 -15.37 -9.38
C ASP A 908 6.63 -14.45 -8.72
N SER A 909 6.19 -13.23 -8.40
CA SER A 909 7.03 -12.23 -7.75
C SER A 909 7.23 -12.51 -6.25
N ALA A 910 6.25 -13.08 -5.56
CA ALA A 910 6.35 -13.47 -4.15
C ALA A 910 7.17 -14.76 -3.95
N GLU A 911 7.09 -15.71 -4.86
CA GLU A 911 7.97 -16.91 -4.87
C GLU A 911 9.44 -16.54 -5.03
N SER A 912 9.73 -15.45 -5.75
CA SER A 912 11.06 -14.85 -5.87
C SER A 912 11.54 -14.23 -4.54
N ASP A 913 10.60 -13.79 -3.70
CA ASP A 913 10.88 -13.11 -2.42
C ASP A 913 10.91 -14.09 -1.21
N SER A 914 10.48 -15.36 -1.39
CA SER A 914 10.22 -16.37 -0.34
C SER A 914 11.39 -17.37 -0.09
N GLN A 915 12.54 -17.24 -0.75
CA GLN A 915 13.66 -18.18 -0.52
C GLN A 915 14.39 -17.94 0.82
N PRO A 916 14.62 -18.98 1.65
CA PRO A 916 15.36 -18.84 2.90
C PRO A 916 16.87 -18.75 2.62
N GLY A 917 17.46 -17.59 2.89
CA GLY A 917 18.89 -17.34 2.73
C GLY A 917 19.37 -16.25 3.69
N ASN A 918 20.09 -16.70 4.72
CA ASN A 918 20.82 -15.98 5.77
C ASN A 918 20.84 -14.44 5.72
N ALA A 919 20.27 -13.81 6.75
CA ALA A 919 20.36 -12.38 7.01
C ALA A 919 21.80 -11.97 7.38
N GLY A 920 22.63 -11.65 6.39
CA GLY A 920 23.94 -11.02 6.62
C GLY A 920 25.05 -11.56 5.76
N ASN A 921 25.29 -10.91 4.63
CA ASN A 921 26.61 -10.49 4.14
C ASN A 921 26.47 -10.04 2.68
N GLY A 922 26.59 -8.75 2.42
CA GLY A 922 26.78 -8.25 1.06
C GLY A 922 26.06 -6.96 0.75
N ASN A 923 26.50 -5.85 1.34
CA ASN A 923 26.66 -4.59 0.60
C ASN A 923 27.51 -3.60 1.43
N ALA A 924 28.82 -3.79 1.43
CA ALA A 924 29.78 -2.82 1.96
C ALA A 924 30.92 -2.68 0.95
N GLY A 925 30.60 -2.17 -0.23
CA GLY A 925 31.57 -2.10 -1.32
C GLY A 925 31.11 -1.27 -2.51
N ASN A 926 30.31 -0.22 -2.33
CA ASN A 926 30.23 0.83 -3.35
C ASN A 926 29.74 2.16 -2.75
N ALA A 927 30.68 3.02 -2.36
CA ALA A 927 30.47 4.45 -2.19
C ALA A 927 31.73 5.17 -2.67
N GLY A 928 31.74 5.45 -3.98
CA GLY A 928 32.46 6.54 -4.66
C GLY A 928 33.82 6.98 -4.12
N ASN A 929 34.88 6.39 -4.67
CA ASN A 929 36.15 7.09 -4.84
C ASN A 929 36.11 7.80 -6.20
N ALA A 930 35.82 9.10 -6.22
CA ALA A 930 35.99 9.97 -7.38
C ALA A 930 37.12 10.99 -7.10
N ASN A 931 38.31 10.58 -7.50
CA ASN A 931 39.46 11.34 -8.00
C ASN A 931 39.50 12.87 -7.78
N ALA A 932 40.48 13.33 -7.00
CA ALA A 932 41.23 14.55 -7.28
C ALA A 932 42.71 14.17 -7.36
N GLY A 933 43.26 14.21 -8.58
CA GLY A 933 44.67 13.88 -8.82
C GLY A 933 45.60 14.97 -8.29
N ASN A 934 46.70 14.54 -7.68
CA ASN A 934 48.03 14.98 -8.13
C ASN A 934 49.10 14.00 -7.63
N THR A 935 49.93 13.54 -8.54
CA THR A 935 51.13 12.73 -8.33
C THR A 935 52.17 13.47 -7.49
N ASN A 936 52.76 12.81 -6.49
CA ASN A 936 54.22 12.73 -6.44
C ASN A 936 54.69 11.48 -5.65
N SER A 937 55.75 10.90 -6.19
CA SER A 937 56.44 9.68 -5.79
C SER A 937 57.21 9.82 -4.47
N GLY A 938 57.34 8.70 -3.76
CA GLY A 938 58.49 8.41 -2.91
C GLY A 938 58.20 8.21 -1.43
N ASN A 939 57.91 6.97 -1.02
CA ASN A 939 58.84 6.21 -0.18
C ASN A 939 58.31 4.79 0.10
N THR A 940 59.14 3.80 -0.20
CA THR A 940 59.05 2.42 0.27
C THR A 940 59.38 2.37 1.76
N ASN A 941 58.43 2.00 2.62
CA ASN A 941 58.61 1.30 3.92
C ASN A 941 57.31 1.38 4.74
N ASP A 942 56.43 0.38 4.62
CA ASP A 942 55.53 -0.03 5.72
C ASP A 942 54.75 -1.30 5.34
N ALA A 943 55.46 -2.44 5.30
CA ALA A 943 54.88 -3.74 5.00
C ALA A 943 54.33 -4.47 6.25
N ASN A 944 54.07 -3.80 7.38
CA ASN A 944 53.70 -4.52 8.62
C ASN A 944 52.52 -3.93 9.44
N ALA A 945 51.72 -3.01 8.88
CA ALA A 945 50.57 -2.43 9.61
C ALA A 945 49.19 -3.05 9.25
N ASN A 946 49.09 -3.85 8.18
CA ASN A 946 47.77 -4.28 7.66
C ASN A 946 47.18 -5.54 8.28
N ASN A 947 47.92 -6.29 9.12
CA ASN A 947 47.38 -7.52 9.74
C ASN A 947 46.63 -7.26 11.06
N ALA A 948 46.73 -6.06 11.65
CA ALA A 948 46.03 -5.71 12.89
C ALA A 948 44.59 -5.21 12.67
N ASN A 949 44.22 -4.84 11.44
CA ASN A 949 42.89 -4.27 11.12
C ASN A 949 41.83 -5.35 10.80
N GLY A 950 42.23 -6.56 10.43
CA GLY A 950 41.31 -7.66 10.12
C GLY A 950 40.65 -8.28 11.36
N ALA A 951 41.41 -8.45 12.44
CA ALA A 951 40.92 -9.04 13.70
C ALA A 951 39.90 -8.14 14.42
N ASN A 952 40.10 -6.80 14.39
CA ASN A 952 39.16 -5.84 14.95
C ASN A 952 37.82 -5.81 14.21
N SER A 953 37.80 -6.03 12.89
CA SER A 953 36.55 -6.06 12.12
C SER A 953 35.67 -7.28 12.47
N ALA A 954 36.26 -8.45 12.73
CA ALA A 954 35.50 -9.65 13.07
C ALA A 954 34.85 -9.55 14.46
N ALA A 955 35.58 -9.01 15.46
CA ALA A 955 35.06 -8.79 16.80
C ALA A 955 33.94 -7.73 16.84
N VAL A 956 34.08 -6.64 16.07
CA VAL A 956 33.03 -5.63 15.91
C VAL A 956 31.79 -6.22 15.25
N ASN A 957 31.95 -7.04 14.20
CA ASN A 957 30.82 -7.70 13.54
C ASN A 957 30.11 -8.68 14.49
N ALA A 958 30.85 -9.47 15.26
CA ALA A 958 30.28 -10.40 16.24
C ALA A 958 29.52 -9.68 17.37
N ALA A 959 29.98 -8.50 17.80
CA ALA A 959 29.29 -7.68 18.79
C ALA A 959 27.99 -7.05 18.24
N VAL A 960 27.99 -6.63 16.97
CA VAL A 960 26.81 -6.08 16.29
C VAL A 960 25.73 -7.15 16.13
N GLU A 961 26.08 -8.31 15.59
CA GLU A 961 25.13 -9.40 15.33
C GLU A 961 24.59 -10.04 16.63
N ASN A 962 25.29 -9.89 17.76
CA ASN A 962 24.80 -10.36 19.06
C ASN A 962 23.90 -9.37 19.81
N SER A 963 23.74 -8.14 19.32
CA SER A 963 22.93 -7.10 19.96
C SER A 963 21.44 -7.51 20.05
N PRO A 964 20.77 -7.30 21.20
CA PRO A 964 19.34 -7.54 21.34
C PRO A 964 18.50 -6.78 20.31
N ALA A 965 18.92 -5.58 19.91
CA ALA A 965 18.21 -4.77 18.92
C ALA A 965 18.28 -5.40 17.51
N VAL A 966 19.44 -5.93 17.12
CA VAL A 966 19.62 -6.64 15.84
C VAL A 966 18.80 -7.93 15.84
N LYS A 967 18.84 -8.71 16.94
CA LYS A 967 18.03 -9.94 17.08
C LYS A 967 16.52 -9.68 17.03
N GLN A 968 16.05 -8.55 17.59
CA GLN A 968 14.64 -8.16 17.50
C GLN A 968 14.24 -7.73 16.08
N ALA A 969 15.09 -6.99 15.38
CA ALA A 969 14.84 -6.62 13.98
C ALA A 969 14.83 -7.85 13.06
N ASP A 970 15.74 -8.80 13.27
CA ASP A 970 15.78 -10.08 12.54
C ASP A 970 14.54 -10.95 12.84
N ALA A 971 14.03 -10.91 14.08
CA ALA A 971 12.78 -11.56 14.44
C ALA A 971 11.57 -10.92 13.72
N GLN A 972 11.57 -9.60 13.50
CA GLN A 972 10.53 -8.92 12.71
C GLN A 972 10.62 -9.27 11.23
N VAL A 973 11.83 -9.38 10.66
CA VAL A 973 12.04 -9.90 9.30
C VAL A 973 11.48 -11.32 9.17
N SER A 974 11.76 -12.18 10.16
CA SER A 974 11.25 -13.56 10.19
C SER A 974 9.72 -13.62 10.28
N LYS A 975 9.09 -12.72 11.05
CA LYS A 975 7.64 -12.60 11.16
C LYS A 975 6.99 -12.09 9.87
N ALA A 976 7.61 -11.11 9.20
CA ALA A 976 7.14 -10.61 7.91
C ALA A 976 7.31 -11.66 6.80
N GLN A 977 8.36 -12.48 6.86
CA GLN A 977 8.57 -13.60 5.95
C GLN A 977 7.46 -14.65 6.11
N ALA A 978 7.13 -15.04 7.34
CA ALA A 978 6.03 -15.96 7.60
C ALA A 978 4.66 -15.42 7.12
N ALA A 979 4.44 -14.11 7.20
CA ALA A 979 3.23 -13.47 6.68
C ALA A 979 3.17 -13.47 5.15
N LEU A 980 4.31 -13.29 4.47
CA LEU A 980 4.42 -13.42 3.03
C LEU A 980 4.14 -14.87 2.57
N ASP A 981 4.72 -15.85 3.26
CA ASP A 981 4.52 -17.26 2.94
C ASP A 981 3.05 -17.67 3.12
N ALA A 982 2.37 -17.14 4.15
CA ALA A 982 0.93 -17.35 4.36
C ALA A 982 0.07 -16.70 3.26
N ALA A 983 0.37 -15.46 2.88
CA ALA A 983 -0.33 -14.76 1.81
C ALA A 983 -0.12 -15.44 0.44
N LEU A 984 1.09 -15.96 0.20
CA LEU A 984 1.42 -16.72 -1.00
C LEU A 984 0.66 -18.04 -1.08
N ALA A 985 0.52 -18.74 0.05
CA ALA A 985 -0.30 -19.96 0.13
C ALA A 985 -1.80 -19.68 -0.12
N GLU A 986 -2.33 -18.56 0.37
CA GLU A 986 -3.71 -18.13 0.12
C GLU A 986 -3.92 -17.74 -1.35
N ALA A 987 -3.00 -16.99 -1.94
CA ALA A 987 -3.02 -16.61 -3.35
C ALA A 987 -2.98 -17.82 -4.29
N LYS A 988 -2.13 -18.81 -4.01
CA LYS A 988 -2.08 -20.07 -4.78
C LYS A 988 -3.38 -20.87 -4.71
N LYS A 989 -4.06 -20.87 -3.55
CA LYS A 989 -5.39 -21.52 -3.42
C LYS A 989 -6.44 -20.82 -4.28
N VAL A 990 -6.49 -19.48 -4.26
CA VAL A 990 -7.43 -18.70 -5.07
C VAL A 990 -7.13 -18.81 -6.56
N ALA A 991 -5.86 -18.85 -6.95
CA ALA A 991 -5.46 -19.07 -8.34
C ALA A 991 -5.89 -20.46 -8.86
N ALA A 992 -5.75 -21.50 -8.03
CA ALA A 992 -6.10 -22.88 -8.35
C ALA A 992 -7.61 -23.18 -8.32
N ASP A 993 -8.44 -22.33 -7.70
CA ASP A 993 -9.90 -22.54 -7.63
C ASP A 993 -10.58 -22.11 -8.94
N PRO A 994 -11.20 -23.03 -9.70
CA PRO A 994 -11.89 -22.71 -10.95
C PRO A 994 -13.17 -21.88 -10.75
N ASN A 995 -13.69 -21.78 -9.52
CA ASN A 995 -14.90 -21.03 -9.18
C ASN A 995 -14.61 -19.75 -8.37
N ALA A 996 -13.34 -19.35 -8.22
CA ALA A 996 -12.97 -18.13 -7.51
C ALA A 996 -13.60 -16.90 -8.18
N THR A 997 -14.24 -16.05 -7.39
CA THR A 997 -14.80 -14.77 -7.84
C THR A 997 -13.71 -13.71 -8.03
N GLN A 998 -13.94 -12.71 -8.87
CA GLN A 998 -12.96 -11.63 -9.09
C GLN A 998 -12.59 -10.90 -7.78
N ALA A 999 -13.55 -10.70 -6.88
CA ALA A 999 -13.29 -10.11 -5.57
C ALA A 999 -12.35 -10.97 -4.70
N GLN A 1000 -12.40 -12.30 -4.81
CA GLN A 1000 -11.46 -13.20 -4.12
C GLN A 1000 -10.07 -13.14 -4.73
N VAL A 1001 -9.98 -13.02 -6.07
CA VAL A 1001 -8.72 -12.85 -6.81
C VAL A 1001 -8.04 -11.52 -6.44
N ASP A 1002 -8.81 -10.43 -6.43
CA ASP A 1002 -8.30 -9.08 -6.09
C ASP A 1002 -7.88 -8.99 -4.62
N ALA A 1003 -8.65 -9.58 -3.71
CA ALA A 1003 -8.31 -9.63 -2.28
C ALA A 1003 -7.03 -10.45 -2.02
N ALA A 1004 -6.86 -11.58 -2.72
CA ALA A 1004 -5.65 -12.39 -2.62
C ALA A 1004 -4.42 -11.67 -3.19
N ALA A 1005 -4.57 -10.95 -4.29
CA ALA A 1005 -3.52 -10.10 -4.85
C ALA A 1005 -3.16 -8.97 -3.85
N GLN A 1006 -4.13 -8.21 -3.37
CA GLN A 1006 -3.83 -7.13 -2.41
C GLN A 1006 -3.13 -7.62 -1.13
N LYS A 1007 -3.56 -8.75 -0.56
CA LYS A 1007 -2.90 -9.36 0.59
C LYS A 1007 -1.44 -9.76 0.28
N LEU A 1008 -1.19 -10.35 -0.89
CA LEU A 1008 0.14 -10.75 -1.31
C LEU A 1008 1.06 -9.54 -1.53
N SER A 1009 0.56 -8.49 -2.20
CA SER A 1009 1.28 -7.23 -2.39
C SER A 1009 1.63 -6.54 -1.07
N ALA A 1010 0.70 -6.51 -0.12
CA ALA A 1010 0.92 -5.93 1.21
C ALA A 1010 1.98 -6.70 2.02
N ALA A 1011 1.94 -8.03 1.99
CA ALA A 1011 2.92 -8.87 2.69
C ALA A 1011 4.34 -8.71 2.11
N ARG A 1012 4.47 -8.55 0.79
CA ARG A 1012 5.76 -8.26 0.13
C ARG A 1012 6.33 -6.90 0.56
N LYS A 1013 5.49 -5.85 0.59
CA LYS A 1013 5.91 -4.52 1.08
C LYS A 1013 6.34 -4.57 2.55
N ALA A 1014 5.61 -5.30 3.39
CA ALA A 1014 5.96 -5.47 4.80
C ALA A 1014 7.31 -6.17 5.00
N LEU A 1015 7.62 -7.19 4.19
CA LEU A 1015 8.91 -7.87 4.22
C LEU A 1015 10.06 -6.95 3.77
N ALA A 1016 9.86 -6.16 2.72
CA ALA A 1016 10.85 -5.20 2.25
C ALA A 1016 11.16 -4.14 3.31
N SER A 1017 10.12 -3.59 3.96
CA SER A 1017 10.27 -2.62 5.05
C SER A 1017 10.97 -3.23 6.28
N ALA A 1018 10.64 -4.47 6.64
CA ALA A 1018 11.31 -5.16 7.75
C ALA A 1018 12.81 -5.39 7.47
N LYS A 1019 13.16 -5.77 6.24
CA LYS A 1019 14.56 -5.96 5.82
C LYS A 1019 15.35 -4.64 5.83
N ALA A 1020 14.74 -3.54 5.37
CA ALA A 1020 15.34 -2.21 5.42
C ALA A 1020 15.59 -1.76 6.88
N HIS A 1021 14.60 -1.94 7.75
CA HIS A 1021 14.73 -1.59 9.16
C HIS A 1021 15.82 -2.41 9.87
N ALA A 1022 15.93 -3.71 9.59
CA ALA A 1022 17.00 -4.55 10.14
C ALA A 1022 18.40 -4.07 9.70
N ALA A 1023 18.57 -3.63 8.46
CA ALA A 1023 19.83 -3.06 7.97
C ALA A 1023 20.19 -1.74 8.69
N GLU A 1024 19.21 -0.88 8.92
CA GLU A 1024 19.41 0.38 9.66
C GLU A 1024 19.78 0.14 11.13
N VAL A 1025 19.10 -0.80 11.79
CA VAL A 1025 19.41 -1.19 13.18
C VAL A 1025 20.83 -1.75 13.28
N ARG A 1026 21.25 -2.61 12.35
CA ARG A 1026 22.64 -3.11 12.30
C ARG A 1026 23.65 -1.99 12.07
N ALA A 1027 23.37 -1.03 11.19
CA ALA A 1027 24.24 0.12 10.94
C ALA A 1027 24.38 1.03 12.18
N SER A 1028 23.28 1.29 12.89
CA SER A 1028 23.25 2.08 14.12
C SER A 1028 24.01 1.41 15.27
N VAL A 1029 23.77 0.10 15.49
CA VAL A 1029 24.48 -0.69 16.50
C VAL A 1029 25.98 -0.74 16.19
N ARG A 1030 26.37 -0.88 14.92
CA ARG A 1030 27.79 -0.84 14.50
C ARG A 1030 28.44 0.51 14.78
N ALA A 1031 27.74 1.62 14.49
CA ALA A 1031 28.23 2.96 14.82
C ALA A 1031 28.40 3.14 16.34
N GLN A 1032 27.51 2.57 17.15
CA GLN A 1032 27.58 2.62 18.61
C GLN A 1032 28.72 1.76 19.18
N VAL A 1033 28.95 0.57 18.64
CA VAL A 1033 30.08 -0.33 18.98
C VAL A 1033 31.42 0.32 18.63
N LEU A 1034 31.51 1.01 17.49
CA LEU A 1034 32.71 1.75 17.09
C LEU A 1034 32.96 2.99 17.96
N LYS A 1035 31.88 3.66 18.43
CA LYS A 1035 31.97 4.85 19.29
C LYS A 1035 32.32 4.51 20.74
N SER A 1036 32.00 3.30 21.22
CA SER A 1036 32.26 2.85 22.59
C SER A 1036 33.64 2.19 22.80
N GLY A 1037 34.45 1.99 21.74
CA GLY A 1037 35.72 1.27 21.87
C GLY A 1037 36.78 1.54 20.81
N VAL A 1038 37.50 2.67 20.92
CA VAL A 1038 38.85 2.84 20.34
C VAL A 1038 39.93 2.97 21.42
N SER A 1039 39.56 3.26 22.68
CA SER A 1039 40.52 3.48 23.78
C SER A 1039 40.79 2.27 24.68
N LYS A 1040 40.13 1.12 24.48
CA LYS A 1040 40.36 -0.09 25.31
C LYS A 1040 40.73 -1.38 24.56
N LEU A 1041 40.78 -1.37 23.23
CA LEU A 1041 41.02 -2.60 22.45
C LEU A 1041 42.50 -2.86 22.12
N SER A 1042 43.43 -1.95 22.46
CA SER A 1042 44.84 -2.07 22.07
C SER A 1042 45.77 -2.70 23.12
N LYS A 1043 45.29 -3.11 24.29
CA LYS A 1043 46.16 -3.71 25.32
C LYS A 1043 45.43 -4.77 26.14
N THR A 1044 45.35 -5.99 25.60
CA THR A 1044 45.60 -7.25 26.32
C THR A 1044 45.37 -8.40 25.33
N GLY A 1045 46.45 -9.04 24.90
CA GLY A 1045 46.37 -10.39 24.35
C GLY A 1045 45.99 -11.34 25.47
N SER A 1046 44.70 -11.68 25.59
CA SER A 1046 44.25 -12.90 26.25
C SER A 1046 42.76 -13.12 26.01
N ASN A 1047 42.42 -14.36 25.66
CA ASN A 1047 41.07 -14.87 25.55
C ASN A 1047 40.36 -14.81 26.90
N VAL A 1048 39.58 -13.76 27.19
CA VAL A 1048 38.62 -13.77 28.32
C VAL A 1048 37.31 -13.09 27.93
N SER A 1049 36.26 -13.92 27.92
CA SER A 1049 34.82 -13.67 28.02
C SER A 1049 34.32 -12.20 28.00
N VAL A 1050 33.62 -11.84 26.92
CA VAL A 1050 32.84 -10.59 26.77
C VAL A 1050 31.33 -10.83 27.00
N PHE A 1051 30.96 -11.82 27.84
CA PHE A 1051 29.55 -12.16 28.09
C PHE A 1051 28.87 -11.32 29.19
N GLY A 1052 29.48 -10.25 29.70
CA GLY A 1052 29.01 -9.60 30.92
C GLY A 1052 28.99 -8.07 30.90
N LEU A 1053 28.46 -7.41 29.86
CA LEU A 1053 28.09 -5.99 29.98
C LEU A 1053 27.14 -5.50 28.87
N LEU A 1054 25.83 -5.80 28.98
CA LEU A 1054 24.74 -4.86 28.65
C LEU A 1054 23.39 -5.52 28.99
N ALA A 1055 22.81 -5.11 30.11
CA ALA A 1055 21.40 -5.34 30.44
C ALA A 1055 20.73 -3.97 30.62
N ALA A 1056 19.51 -3.82 30.08
CA ALA A 1056 18.66 -2.62 30.00
C ALA A 1056 19.11 -1.61 28.92
N VAL A 1057 18.28 -1.09 28.00
CA VAL A 1057 16.84 -0.78 28.01
C VAL A 1057 16.26 -1.01 26.61
N ALA A 1058 15.05 -1.57 26.54
CA ALA A 1058 14.18 -1.54 25.37
C ALA A 1058 13.15 -0.42 25.54
N ALA A 1059 13.11 0.53 24.59
CA ALA A 1059 11.96 1.37 24.18
C ALA A 1059 12.47 2.64 23.49
N ALA A 1060 12.23 2.74 22.17
CA ALA A 1060 12.18 3.94 21.31
C ALA A 1060 12.78 3.60 19.93
N GLY A 1061 11.91 3.36 18.95
CA GLY A 1061 12.31 3.10 17.58
C GLY A 1061 11.35 3.75 16.61
N ALA A 1062 11.44 5.07 16.45
CA ALA A 1062 10.98 5.81 15.28
C ALA A 1062 11.35 7.30 15.41
N ALA A 1063 12.58 7.67 15.05
CA ALA A 1063 12.94 9.01 14.57
C ALA A 1063 14.46 9.05 14.44
N PHE A 1064 15.00 9.05 13.21
CA PHE A 1064 16.18 9.84 12.82
C PHE A 1064 16.52 9.51 11.36
N PHE A 1065 16.25 10.44 10.44
CA PHE A 1065 17.18 10.86 9.39
C PHE A 1065 16.61 12.12 8.72
N VAL A 1066 17.24 13.27 8.98
CA VAL A 1066 17.19 14.46 8.12
C VAL A 1066 18.62 14.70 7.63
N ALA A 1067 18.71 15.05 6.35
CA ALA A 1067 19.88 15.18 5.51
C ALA A 1067 20.98 16.11 6.08
N LYS A 1068 22.23 15.72 5.84
CA LYS A 1068 23.42 16.55 6.04
C LYS A 1068 23.83 17.14 4.69
N ARG A 1069 23.43 18.38 4.37
CA ARG A 1069 23.98 19.14 3.24
C ARG A 1069 25.36 19.69 3.64
N ARG A 1070 26.39 19.38 2.84
CA ARG A 1070 27.69 20.07 2.86
C ARG A 1070 27.59 21.28 1.95
N GLY A 1071 27.60 22.48 2.53
CA GLY A 1071 27.77 23.73 1.78
C GLY A 1071 29.24 23.95 1.43
N THR A 1072 29.54 23.96 0.15
CA THR A 1072 30.80 24.47 -0.42
C THR A 1072 30.85 25.99 -0.25
N SER A 1073 31.80 26.46 0.56
CA SER A 1073 32.16 27.87 0.67
C SER A 1073 32.80 28.33 -0.65
N ARG A 1074 32.19 29.31 -1.31
CA ARG A 1074 32.83 30.11 -2.35
C ARG A 1074 33.49 31.31 -1.69
N HIS A 1075 34.81 31.40 -1.86
CA HIS A 1075 35.58 32.61 -1.64
C HIS A 1075 34.97 33.82 -2.37
N SER A 1076 34.85 34.93 -1.67
CA SER A 1076 34.83 36.28 -2.24
C SER A 1076 36.07 37.04 -1.77
N ASN A 1077 36.83 37.55 -2.75
CA ASN A 1077 37.79 38.63 -2.57
C ASN A 1077 37.06 39.87 -2.04
N ASN A 1078 37.38 40.32 -0.83
CA ASN A 1078 38.11 41.56 -0.55
C ASN A 1078 38.31 41.69 0.96
#